data_AF-A0ABC9TSH7-F1
#
_entry.id   AF-A0ABC9TSH7-F1
#
_cell.length_a   1.000
_cell.length_b   1.000
_cell.length_c   1.000
_cell.angle_alpha   90.00
_cell.angle_beta   90.00
_cell.angle_gamma   90.00
#
_symmetry.space_group_name_H-M   'P 1'
#
loop_
_entity.id
_entity.type
_entity.pdbx_description
1 polymer ?
#
loop_
_entity_poly.entity_id
_entity_poly.type
_entity_poly.pdbx_seq_one_letter_code
_entity_poly.pdbx_strand_id
1 'polypeptide(L)'
;MTDGRAEVLGGIMEDRKNSSNRYDNERPIPKRRGRQPDKAKGSRRKKSSVWKVILASLILCLLAAAGTGAYILKGIIDQAPDITALSLRPEGFATTIYDSAGNETERLVMEGTNREEASYEEFPEDLVNAFIAIEDERFWTNKGIDIRAILRAVKGVLTRNSSAGGGSTITQQLIKNAVFQGGMETSFKDRLERKIQEQYLAVRLNQMVDKKTIMTNYLNTINLGSNTLGVKVAARRYFDKDVSDLTLSECAVLAGITKNPSKLNPLTGAGENEKRRKIILGKMQEQGMITEEEKEEALADDVYDRIQNVDVTARASATPYSYFTDEVIEQVTEALMDRLGYSEAIARKMLYGGGLSIYTTQDARIQAIVDEEINNPENYKAAYLSADYRLSIRHSDGSMSHYSEQDIRKYHNEELKDNYNGLYANAEEVQADVDRFKAKYIAQGDEIAGESLQTVIQPQVSFVLMDQRTGEVKAISGGRGEKTASRTLNRATNTLRQPGSTFKVIASFAPALDSMGATLATTYYDAPYSVGKKSFRNWYSKFLGYSNIREGIVYSMNIVAVRCMMETISPELGVQYAEKMGITTMSDKDYNASTALGGITSGVSNLELTGAYAAIAAGGVYTKPVFFTKIVDHDGKVLIENVPERHQALKPQTAFLLTDALREAVSGGAKFASVKVSPTGGRARVPGMTTAGKSGTTTASKDLWFTGFTPYYTAGIWSGNDASQPISGGSSYHKDIWKKIMERVHEGLPDPGFPVPDGIVKVQICRKSGKLAIPGVCTNEPRGNAVYTEYFEAGTEPTLLCDRHVKTEICTESGQAATEFCPETAEGVFLVVPFGEGATDDSQYTLPPRCGLHGDLSSVILPPGTEGGEQKETEGSVERESTSWWESWPSWESRPTQPQPSRPSWETKPTQESRPPWETKPTQESKPPWEPKPTQESKPSWETKPTQESKPPWEPKPTQESKPPWEPKPTQESKPSWETRPAQQGTQSGGSQENNWWGR
;
A
#
# COMPACT_ATOMS: atom_id res chain seq x y z
N MET A 1 52.58 3.29 -19.18
CA MET A 1 52.99 1.89 -18.99
C MET A 1 51.89 1.05 -19.61
N THR A 2 52.04 0.51 -20.83
CA THR A 2 52.87 -0.67 -21.22
C THR A 2 52.46 -1.91 -20.42
N ASP A 3 52.15 -3.09 -20.97
CA ASP A 3 51.94 -3.62 -22.34
C ASP A 3 51.20 -4.98 -22.12
N GLY A 4 50.64 -5.73 -23.08
CA GLY A 4 50.51 -5.58 -24.53
C GLY A 4 50.38 -6.97 -25.20
N ARG A 5 49.78 -7.00 -26.42
CA ARG A 5 49.83 -8.10 -27.43
C ARG A 5 49.15 -9.45 -27.09
N ALA A 6 48.68 -10.26 -28.06
CA ALA A 6 48.85 -10.27 -29.53
C ALA A 6 47.66 -11.03 -30.21
N GLU A 7 47.41 -11.05 -31.53
CA GLU A 7 47.64 -10.18 -32.71
C GLU A 7 46.94 -10.84 -33.96
N VAL A 8 47.07 -10.28 -35.19
CA VAL A 8 46.87 -10.93 -36.53
C VAL A 8 45.43 -11.23 -37.02
N LEU A 9 44.91 -10.73 -38.18
CA LEU A 9 45.28 -9.81 -39.30
C LEU A 9 43.95 -9.34 -40.00
N GLY A 10 43.84 -8.39 -40.95
CA GLY A 10 44.78 -7.42 -41.56
C GLY A 10 44.38 -6.96 -43.00
N GLY A 11 44.28 -5.64 -43.27
CA GLY A 11 44.08 -4.99 -44.60
C GLY A 11 42.79 -4.13 -44.74
N ILE A 12 42.75 -2.78 -44.80
CA ILE A 12 43.33 -1.73 -45.72
C ILE A 12 42.48 -1.57 -47.02
N MET A 13 41.99 -0.39 -47.51
CA MET A 13 42.13 1.05 -47.15
C MET A 13 40.97 1.95 -47.69
N GLU A 14 40.65 3.03 -46.95
CA GLU A 14 40.39 4.46 -47.33
C GLU A 14 39.47 5.02 -48.47
N ASP A 15 38.69 6.05 -48.05
CA ASP A 15 38.51 7.42 -48.60
C ASP A 15 37.41 7.92 -49.58
N ARG A 16 37.27 9.27 -49.58
CA ARG A 16 36.04 10.05 -49.78
C ARG A 16 36.31 11.40 -50.49
N LYS A 17 35.41 11.84 -51.39
CA LYS A 17 35.44 13.13 -52.17
C LYS A 17 36.55 13.18 -53.25
N ASN A 18 36.53 14.00 -54.31
CA ASN A 18 35.87 15.30 -54.54
C ASN A 18 35.54 15.56 -56.04
N SER A 19 34.92 16.70 -56.36
CA SER A 19 34.42 17.10 -57.70
C SER A 19 35.40 17.89 -58.58
N SER A 20 35.18 17.93 -59.91
CA SER A 20 35.35 19.17 -60.73
C SER A 20 34.67 19.12 -62.12
N ASN A 21 34.17 20.28 -62.57
CA ASN A 21 33.56 20.56 -63.89
C ASN A 21 34.59 21.10 -64.89
N ARG A 22 34.38 20.93 -66.22
CA ARG A 22 34.56 21.98 -67.26
C ARG A 22 33.73 21.71 -68.55
N TYR A 23 33.05 22.76 -69.03
CA TYR A 23 32.90 23.30 -70.41
C TYR A 23 33.18 22.40 -71.66
N ASP A 24 32.55 22.56 -72.84
CA ASP A 24 31.52 23.53 -73.31
C ASP A 24 30.83 23.08 -74.62
N ASN A 25 29.66 23.66 -74.89
CA ASN A 25 29.07 24.02 -76.20
C ASN A 25 28.70 23.01 -77.34
N GLU A 26 27.74 23.54 -78.13
CA GLU A 26 27.36 23.27 -79.52
C GLU A 26 26.29 22.22 -79.93
N ARG A 27 25.42 22.74 -80.80
CA ARG A 27 24.24 22.25 -81.53
C ARG A 27 24.59 22.41 -83.06
N PRO A 28 23.79 21.98 -84.07
CA PRO A 28 22.71 20.98 -84.14
C PRO A 28 22.51 20.20 -85.50
N ILE A 29 21.67 19.13 -85.51
CA ILE A 29 20.92 18.48 -86.67
C ILE A 29 21.70 18.01 -87.96
N PRO A 30 21.09 17.38 -89.01
CA PRO A 30 19.87 16.52 -89.16
C PRO A 30 20.03 15.25 -90.09
N LYS A 31 18.88 14.59 -90.43
CA LYS A 31 18.57 13.71 -91.60
C LYS A 31 18.93 12.20 -91.48
N ARG A 32 18.25 11.22 -92.13
CA ARG A 32 16.86 10.98 -92.65
C ARG A 32 16.90 9.65 -93.46
N ARG A 33 15.94 8.73 -93.22
CA ARG A 33 15.30 7.77 -94.17
C ARG A 33 16.10 6.66 -94.93
N GLY A 34 15.45 5.49 -95.05
CA GLY A 34 15.62 4.47 -96.10
C GLY A 34 15.64 3.04 -95.53
N ARG A 35 14.58 2.20 -95.62
CA ARG A 35 14.11 1.35 -96.76
C ARG A 35 15.23 0.45 -97.34
N GLN A 36 15.06 -0.86 -97.56
CA GLN A 36 13.86 -1.73 -97.61
C GLN A 36 14.18 -3.17 -97.10
N PRO A 37 13.18 -4.08 -96.96
CA PRO A 37 13.34 -5.40 -96.31
C PRO A 37 13.53 -6.54 -97.30
N ASP A 38 13.82 -7.74 -96.78
CA ASP A 38 13.54 -8.99 -97.48
C ASP A 38 12.68 -9.99 -96.68
N LYS A 39 12.01 -10.87 -97.43
CA LYS A 39 11.04 -11.88 -96.96
C LYS A 39 11.80 -13.22 -96.76
N ALA A 40 11.29 -14.29 -96.13
CA ALA A 40 9.91 -14.67 -95.89
C ALA A 40 9.71 -15.74 -94.77
N LYS A 41 8.48 -15.76 -94.21
CA LYS A 41 7.72 -16.91 -93.68
C LYS A 41 8.31 -17.79 -92.55
N GLY A 42 7.83 -17.52 -91.33
CA GLY A 42 7.62 -18.49 -90.24
C GLY A 42 6.30 -18.19 -89.51
N SER A 43 5.48 -19.21 -89.23
CA SER A 43 4.06 -19.16 -88.80
C SER A 43 3.62 -18.03 -87.84
N ARG A 44 2.52 -17.32 -88.19
CA ARG A 44 1.75 -16.45 -87.29
C ARG A 44 0.46 -17.14 -86.81
N ARG A 45 0.26 -17.29 -85.51
CA ARG A 45 -1.10 -17.21 -84.89
C ARG A 45 -1.06 -16.87 -83.39
N LYS A 46 -2.01 -16.04 -82.96
CA LYS A 46 -2.42 -15.68 -81.58
C LYS A 46 -1.34 -15.09 -80.63
N LYS A 47 -1.16 -13.76 -80.66
CA LYS A 47 -0.64 -12.97 -79.50
C LYS A 47 -1.60 -11.90 -78.94
N SER A 48 -2.74 -11.60 -79.59
CA SER A 48 -3.69 -10.58 -79.10
C SER A 48 -4.74 -11.09 -78.10
N SER A 49 -4.85 -12.41 -77.88
CA SER A 49 -5.81 -12.98 -76.93
C SER A 49 -5.30 -12.93 -75.49
N VAL A 50 -3.99 -13.13 -75.28
CA VAL A 50 -3.37 -13.22 -73.94
C VAL A 50 -3.44 -11.87 -73.22
N TRP A 51 -3.14 -10.76 -73.92
CA TRP A 51 -3.25 -9.41 -73.33
C TRP A 51 -4.68 -9.01 -72.95
N LYS A 52 -5.69 -9.43 -73.72
CA LYS A 52 -7.10 -9.22 -73.37
C LYS A 52 -7.51 -10.03 -72.13
N VAL A 53 -7.02 -11.27 -72.01
CA VAL A 53 -7.25 -12.10 -70.82
C VAL A 53 -6.53 -11.52 -69.59
N ILE A 54 -5.28 -11.08 -69.70
CA ILE A 54 -4.55 -10.44 -68.58
C ILE A 54 -5.24 -9.16 -68.11
N LEU A 55 -5.68 -8.29 -69.03
CA LEU A 55 -6.40 -7.07 -68.67
C LEU A 55 -7.77 -7.37 -68.06
N ALA A 56 -8.53 -8.33 -68.61
CA ALA A 56 -9.79 -8.78 -68.03
C ALA A 56 -9.58 -9.42 -66.64
N SER A 57 -8.50 -10.17 -66.44
CA SER A 57 -8.12 -10.74 -65.15
C SER A 57 -7.76 -9.66 -64.13
N LEU A 58 -7.02 -8.62 -64.54
CA LEU A 58 -6.71 -7.46 -63.69
C LEU A 58 -7.98 -6.70 -63.29
N ILE A 59 -8.91 -6.47 -64.23
CA ILE A 59 -10.20 -5.84 -63.95
C ILE A 59 -11.05 -6.74 -63.03
N LEU A 60 -11.08 -8.05 -63.25
CA LEU A 60 -11.78 -9.00 -62.39
C LEU A 60 -11.18 -9.05 -60.97
N CYS A 61 -9.85 -9.04 -60.85
CA CYS A 61 -9.15 -8.95 -59.57
C CYS A 61 -9.41 -7.61 -58.87
N LEU A 62 -9.48 -6.48 -59.59
CA LEU A 62 -9.84 -5.18 -59.03
C LEU A 62 -11.30 -5.16 -58.55
N LEU A 63 -12.23 -5.75 -59.31
CA LEU A 63 -13.63 -5.88 -58.92
C LEU A 63 -13.81 -6.85 -57.73
N ALA A 64 -13.06 -7.95 -57.69
CA ALA A 64 -13.03 -8.89 -56.57
C ALA A 64 -12.40 -8.27 -55.31
N ALA A 65 -11.34 -7.46 -55.46
CA ALA A 65 -10.75 -6.69 -54.36
C ALA A 65 -11.70 -5.61 -53.85
N ALA A 66 -12.40 -4.90 -54.75
CA ALA A 66 -13.42 -3.92 -54.38
C ALA A 66 -14.62 -4.58 -53.69
N GLY A 67 -15.08 -5.74 -54.18
CA GLY A 67 -16.16 -6.52 -53.56
C GLY A 67 -15.78 -7.07 -52.19
N THR A 68 -14.58 -7.63 -52.05
CA THR A 68 -14.02 -8.08 -50.76
C THR A 68 -13.86 -6.90 -49.80
N GLY A 69 -13.36 -5.75 -50.28
CA GLY A 69 -13.25 -4.52 -49.49
C GLY A 69 -14.60 -4.00 -49.01
N ALA A 70 -15.61 -4.00 -49.88
CA ALA A 70 -16.98 -3.62 -49.53
C ALA A 70 -17.63 -4.61 -48.54
N TYR A 71 -17.35 -5.91 -48.66
CA TYR A 71 -17.82 -6.92 -47.70
C TYR A 71 -17.18 -6.74 -46.31
N ILE A 72 -15.87 -6.50 -46.24
CA ILE A 72 -15.16 -6.19 -44.99
C ILE A 72 -15.71 -4.88 -44.38
N LEU A 73 -15.87 -3.83 -45.19
CA LEU A 73 -16.43 -2.55 -44.75
C LEU A 73 -17.85 -2.72 -44.20
N LYS A 74 -18.68 -3.53 -44.86
CA LYS A 74 -20.02 -3.86 -44.38
C LYS A 74 -19.97 -4.62 -43.05
N GLY A 75 -19.13 -5.64 -42.92
CA GLY A 75 -18.98 -6.39 -41.66
C GLY A 75 -18.58 -5.50 -40.46
N ILE A 76 -17.72 -4.50 -40.71
CA ILE A 76 -17.32 -3.48 -39.72
C ILE A 76 -18.49 -2.56 -39.34
N ILE A 77 -19.31 -2.16 -40.33
CA ILE A 77 -20.47 -1.28 -40.13
C ILE A 77 -21.63 -2.02 -39.45
N ASP A 78 -21.90 -3.26 -39.82
CA ASP A 78 -22.94 -4.11 -39.22
C ASP A 78 -22.64 -4.44 -37.73
N GLN A 79 -21.38 -4.25 -37.28
CA GLN A 79 -20.93 -4.37 -35.89
C GLN A 79 -20.82 -3.01 -35.15
N ALA A 80 -21.14 -1.89 -35.81
CA ALA A 80 -21.10 -0.59 -35.14
C ALA A 80 -22.25 -0.47 -34.11
N PRO A 81 -22.00 0.06 -32.90
CA PRO A 81 -23.03 0.22 -31.88
C PRO A 81 -24.13 1.19 -32.33
N ASP A 82 -25.37 0.92 -31.92
CA ASP A 82 -26.52 1.76 -32.25
C ASP A 82 -26.48 3.07 -31.44
N ILE A 83 -26.48 4.20 -32.16
CA ILE A 83 -26.51 5.54 -31.58
C ILE A 83 -27.91 6.00 -31.17
N THR A 84 -28.97 5.27 -31.55
CA THR A 84 -30.36 5.63 -31.25
C THR A 84 -30.74 5.39 -29.78
N ALA A 85 -30.01 4.51 -29.10
CA ALA A 85 -30.13 4.27 -27.65
C ALA A 85 -29.16 5.14 -26.82
N LEU A 86 -28.27 5.91 -27.46
CA LEU A 86 -27.37 6.81 -26.76
C LEU A 86 -28.05 8.13 -26.46
N SER A 87 -28.40 8.33 -25.19
CA SER A 87 -28.40 9.67 -24.60
C SER A 87 -26.98 10.22 -24.76
N LEU A 88 -26.75 11.05 -25.80
CA LEU A 88 -25.47 11.75 -26.00
C LEU A 88 -25.25 12.87 -24.97
N ARG A 89 -26.20 13.05 -24.05
CA ARG A 89 -26.07 13.91 -22.87
C ARG A 89 -25.15 13.23 -21.86
N PRO A 90 -24.20 13.94 -21.25
CA PRO A 90 -23.40 13.41 -20.16
C PRO A 90 -24.24 13.34 -18.87
N GLU A 91 -25.15 12.36 -18.80
CA GLU A 91 -25.94 12.09 -17.59
C GLU A 91 -25.00 11.92 -16.39
N GLY A 92 -25.09 12.91 -15.50
CA GLY A 92 -23.93 13.41 -14.78
C GLY A 92 -24.10 13.42 -13.29
N PHE A 93 -24.65 12.32 -12.79
CA PHE A 93 -24.98 12.11 -11.40
C PHE A 93 -23.71 12.08 -10.54
N ALA A 94 -23.75 12.79 -9.42
CA ALA A 94 -22.73 12.69 -8.37
C ALA A 94 -22.76 11.27 -7.79
N THR A 95 -21.57 10.69 -7.57
CA THR A 95 -21.47 9.42 -6.87
C THR A 95 -21.70 9.66 -5.39
N THR A 96 -22.52 8.82 -4.77
CA THR A 96 -22.90 8.94 -3.36
C THR A 96 -22.31 7.78 -2.57
N ILE A 97 -21.64 8.10 -1.47
CA ILE A 97 -21.03 7.15 -0.54
C ILE A 97 -21.96 7.00 0.66
N TYR A 98 -22.21 5.76 1.05
CA TYR A 98 -23.06 5.38 2.18
C TYR A 98 -22.26 4.65 3.26
N ASP A 99 -22.54 4.92 4.53
CA ASP A 99 -22.00 4.14 5.66
C ASP A 99 -22.63 2.73 5.73
N SER A 100 -22.17 1.92 6.70
CA SER A 100 -22.70 0.57 6.93
C SER A 100 -24.13 0.53 7.47
N ALA A 101 -24.71 1.66 7.88
CA ALA A 101 -26.11 1.81 8.26
C ALA A 101 -26.99 2.33 7.08
N GLY A 102 -26.38 2.69 5.94
CA GLY A 102 -27.05 3.22 4.76
C GLY A 102 -27.27 4.72 4.77
N ASN A 103 -26.65 5.47 5.69
CA ASN A 103 -26.67 6.93 5.68
C ASN A 103 -25.69 7.45 4.64
N GLU A 104 -26.07 8.51 3.92
CA GLU A 104 -25.14 9.24 3.05
C GLU A 104 -24.05 9.92 3.89
N THR A 105 -22.78 9.62 3.61
CA THR A 105 -21.62 10.24 4.27
C THR A 105 -20.97 11.30 3.41
N GLU A 106 -20.86 11.08 2.10
CA GLU A 106 -20.09 11.93 1.20
C GLU A 106 -20.57 11.83 -0.26
N ARG A 107 -20.44 12.93 -1.01
CA ARG A 107 -20.69 12.93 -2.47
C ARG A 107 -19.39 13.19 -3.22
N LEU A 108 -18.99 12.23 -4.04
CA LEU A 108 -17.88 12.39 -4.97
C LEU A 108 -18.37 13.16 -6.20
N VAL A 109 -18.16 14.47 -6.16
CA VAL A 109 -18.18 15.34 -7.33
C VAL A 109 -16.74 15.56 -7.81
N MET A 110 -16.55 15.60 -9.13
CA MET A 110 -15.30 16.06 -9.73
C MET A 110 -15.13 17.55 -9.40
N GLU A 111 -13.94 18.01 -8.98
CA GLU A 111 -13.73 19.43 -8.61
C GLU A 111 -14.23 20.39 -9.72
N GLY A 112 -15.05 21.36 -9.36
CA GLY A 112 -15.69 22.28 -10.31
C GLY A 112 -16.91 21.72 -11.06
N THR A 113 -17.29 20.45 -10.87
CA THR A 113 -18.50 19.87 -11.48
C THR A 113 -19.76 20.01 -10.63
N ASN A 114 -20.11 21.27 -10.33
CA ASN A 114 -21.50 21.61 -10.63
C ASN A 114 -21.63 21.43 -12.15
N ARG A 115 -22.33 20.39 -12.60
CA ARG A 115 -22.53 20.12 -14.04
C ARG A 115 -23.59 21.07 -14.59
N GLU A 116 -23.21 22.33 -14.64
CA GLU A 116 -23.88 23.37 -15.42
C GLU A 116 -23.62 23.04 -16.90
N GLU A 117 -24.57 22.34 -17.52
CA GLU A 117 -24.64 22.32 -18.98
C GLU A 117 -24.92 23.75 -19.44
N ALA A 118 -24.17 24.22 -20.45
CA ALA A 118 -24.59 25.39 -21.20
C ALA A 118 -25.46 24.96 -22.39
N SER A 119 -26.55 25.69 -22.60
CA SER A 119 -27.28 25.73 -23.86
C SER A 119 -26.39 26.28 -24.99
N TYR A 120 -26.79 26.09 -26.25
CA TYR A 120 -26.02 26.64 -27.37
C TYR A 120 -25.89 28.18 -27.27
N GLU A 121 -26.95 28.81 -26.76
CA GLU A 121 -27.13 30.25 -26.63
C GLU A 121 -26.28 30.89 -25.52
N GLU A 122 -25.73 30.10 -24.59
CA GLU A 122 -24.79 30.56 -23.56
C GLU A 122 -23.33 30.61 -24.04
N PHE A 123 -22.97 29.91 -25.13
CA PHE A 123 -21.60 29.93 -25.63
C PHE A 123 -21.31 31.23 -26.40
N PRO A 124 -20.22 31.96 -26.05
CA PRO A 124 -19.76 33.08 -26.86
C PRO A 124 -19.46 32.65 -28.29
N GLU A 125 -19.73 33.53 -29.26
CA GLU A 125 -19.45 33.25 -30.67
C GLU A 125 -17.95 33.00 -30.89
N ASP A 126 -17.08 33.74 -30.21
CA ASP A 126 -15.62 33.54 -30.18
C ASP A 126 -15.21 32.15 -29.67
N LEU A 127 -15.93 31.60 -28.68
CA LEU A 127 -15.66 30.26 -28.17
C LEU A 127 -15.93 29.23 -29.28
N VAL A 128 -17.13 29.27 -29.86
CA VAL A 128 -17.53 28.36 -30.95
C VAL A 128 -16.58 28.50 -32.15
N ASN A 129 -16.24 29.73 -32.52
CA ASN A 129 -15.32 30.03 -33.61
C ASN A 129 -13.89 29.54 -33.34
N ALA A 130 -13.38 29.65 -32.10
CA ALA A 130 -12.04 29.16 -31.74
C ALA A 130 -11.91 27.64 -31.92
N PHE A 131 -12.93 26.86 -31.51
CA PHE A 131 -12.95 25.41 -31.75
C PHE A 131 -13.08 25.06 -33.24
N ILE A 132 -13.95 25.75 -33.98
CA ILE A 132 -14.12 25.54 -35.43
C ILE A 132 -12.83 25.86 -36.19
N ALA A 133 -12.22 27.02 -35.94
CA ALA A 133 -11.01 27.48 -36.63
C ALA A 133 -9.85 26.49 -36.52
N ILE A 134 -9.73 25.80 -35.38
CA ILE A 134 -8.60 24.92 -35.10
C ILE A 134 -8.85 23.44 -35.39
N GLU A 135 -10.05 22.91 -35.06
CA GLU A 135 -10.39 21.49 -35.17
C GLU A 135 -11.20 21.14 -36.44
N ASP A 136 -12.14 21.98 -36.89
CA ASP A 136 -13.03 21.67 -38.02
C ASP A 136 -13.48 22.92 -38.80
N GLU A 137 -12.56 23.48 -39.59
CA GLU A 137 -12.70 24.63 -40.52
C GLU A 137 -14.03 24.62 -41.33
N ARG A 138 -14.61 23.44 -41.60
CA ARG A 138 -15.83 23.26 -42.40
C ARG A 138 -17.01 22.72 -41.61
N PHE A 139 -17.00 22.79 -40.28
CA PHE A 139 -18.02 22.21 -39.40
C PHE A 139 -19.45 22.42 -39.89
N TRP A 140 -19.85 23.66 -40.20
CA TRP A 140 -21.20 23.99 -40.66
C TRP A 140 -21.59 23.40 -42.02
N THR A 141 -20.63 23.07 -42.88
CA THR A 141 -20.87 22.61 -44.27
C THR A 141 -20.59 21.12 -44.49
N ASN A 142 -19.80 20.49 -43.61
CA ASN A 142 -19.48 19.06 -43.71
C ASN A 142 -20.64 18.17 -43.25
N LYS A 143 -20.73 16.95 -43.79
CA LYS A 143 -21.78 15.97 -43.45
C LYS A 143 -21.33 14.98 -42.37
N GLY A 144 -20.70 15.48 -41.31
CA GLY A 144 -20.12 14.68 -40.23
C GLY A 144 -18.67 14.25 -40.49
N ILE A 145 -18.24 14.15 -41.75
CA ILE A 145 -16.84 13.93 -42.16
C ILE A 145 -16.40 14.99 -43.19
N ASP A 146 -15.13 15.39 -43.15
CA ASP A 146 -14.53 16.30 -44.14
C ASP A 146 -13.51 15.56 -45.03
N ILE A 147 -13.98 15.19 -46.23
CA ILE A 147 -13.17 14.52 -47.26
C ILE A 147 -11.96 15.38 -47.69
N ARG A 148 -12.09 16.72 -47.73
CA ARG A 148 -10.98 17.61 -48.07
C ARG A 148 -9.93 17.63 -46.96
N ALA A 149 -10.34 17.63 -45.69
CA ALA A 149 -9.42 17.51 -44.55
C ALA A 149 -8.69 16.16 -44.53
N ILE A 150 -9.42 15.05 -44.78
CA ILE A 150 -8.83 13.71 -44.89
C ILE A 150 -7.78 13.65 -46.00
N LEU A 151 -8.09 14.15 -47.21
CA LEU A 151 -7.14 14.22 -48.32
C LEU A 151 -5.94 15.14 -48.02
N ARG A 152 -6.14 16.26 -47.30
CA ARG A 152 -5.08 17.17 -46.84
C ARG A 152 -4.10 16.43 -45.91
N ALA A 153 -4.64 15.70 -44.93
CA ALA A 153 -3.86 14.92 -43.97
C ALA A 153 -3.09 13.77 -44.64
N VAL A 154 -3.73 12.99 -45.53
CA VAL A 154 -3.07 11.92 -46.31
C VAL A 154 -1.93 12.48 -47.17
N LYS A 155 -2.14 13.62 -47.84
CA LYS A 155 -1.07 14.31 -48.58
C LYS A 155 0.08 14.71 -47.65
N GLY A 156 -0.22 15.28 -46.48
CA GLY A 156 0.78 15.68 -45.48
C GLY A 156 1.67 14.52 -45.01
N VAL A 157 1.07 13.35 -44.73
CA VAL A 157 1.81 12.12 -44.38
C VAL A 157 2.74 11.69 -45.53
N LEU A 158 2.23 11.66 -46.76
CA LEU A 158 3.01 11.27 -47.95
C LEU A 158 4.15 12.24 -48.26
N THR A 159 3.96 13.55 -48.05
CA THR A 159 5.00 14.57 -48.27
C THR A 159 5.87 14.85 -47.04
N ARG A 160 5.74 14.08 -45.95
CA ARG A 160 6.40 14.30 -44.65
C ARG A 160 6.22 15.74 -44.09
N ASN A 161 5.10 16.39 -44.42
CA ASN A 161 4.80 17.73 -43.92
C ASN A 161 3.89 17.65 -42.69
N SER A 162 4.51 17.78 -41.50
CA SER A 162 3.82 17.73 -40.20
C SER A 162 2.87 18.91 -39.94
N SER A 163 2.92 20.00 -40.72
CA SER A 163 2.03 21.15 -40.58
C SER A 163 0.65 20.98 -41.23
N ALA A 164 0.41 19.88 -41.96
CA ALA A 164 -0.79 19.69 -42.79
C ALA A 164 -2.14 19.54 -42.03
N GLY A 165 -2.11 19.50 -40.68
CA GLY A 165 -3.31 19.41 -39.84
C GLY A 165 -3.88 18.00 -39.68
N GLY A 166 -4.83 17.86 -38.76
CA GLY A 166 -5.62 16.63 -38.54
C GLY A 166 -6.77 16.50 -39.55
N GLY A 167 -7.18 15.27 -39.82
CA GLY A 167 -8.28 14.96 -40.74
C GLY A 167 -9.58 14.48 -40.06
N SER A 168 -9.82 14.84 -38.79
CA SER A 168 -11.02 14.44 -38.04
C SER A 168 -11.88 15.65 -37.73
N THR A 169 -13.20 15.54 -37.89
CA THR A 169 -14.19 16.60 -37.61
C THR A 169 -14.57 16.68 -36.13
N ILE A 170 -15.27 17.74 -35.72
CA ILE A 170 -15.86 17.85 -34.37
C ILE A 170 -16.86 16.71 -34.11
N THR A 171 -17.71 16.38 -35.09
CA THR A 171 -18.67 15.25 -35.00
C THR A 171 -17.96 13.91 -34.77
N GLN A 172 -16.82 13.69 -35.44
CA GLN A 172 -15.98 12.52 -35.24
C GLN A 172 -15.33 12.48 -33.85
N GLN A 173 -14.90 13.63 -33.31
CA GLN A 173 -14.34 13.72 -31.96
C GLN A 173 -15.41 13.46 -30.88
N LEU A 174 -16.63 14.00 -31.04
CA LEU A 174 -17.77 13.68 -30.18
C LEU A 174 -18.06 12.17 -30.18
N ILE A 175 -18.21 11.56 -31.36
CA ILE A 175 -18.44 10.11 -31.49
C ILE A 175 -17.28 9.30 -30.88
N LYS A 176 -16.03 9.70 -31.12
CA LYS A 176 -14.85 9.05 -30.54
C LYS A 176 -14.88 9.07 -29.00
N ASN A 177 -15.33 10.16 -28.39
CA ASN A 177 -15.31 10.34 -26.94
C ASN A 177 -16.57 9.73 -26.26
N ALA A 178 -17.75 9.87 -26.88
CA ALA A 178 -19.02 9.41 -26.33
C ALA A 178 -19.30 7.92 -26.62
N VAL A 179 -18.98 7.44 -27.83
CA VAL A 179 -19.27 6.05 -28.26
C VAL A 179 -18.05 5.14 -28.04
N PHE A 180 -16.88 5.56 -28.52
CA PHE A 180 -15.67 4.73 -28.53
C PHE A 180 -14.67 5.05 -27.40
N GLN A 181 -15.12 5.79 -26.38
CA GLN A 181 -14.41 5.99 -25.10
C GLN A 181 -12.94 6.46 -25.25
N GLY A 182 -12.65 7.24 -26.29
CA GLY A 182 -11.32 7.79 -26.57
C GLY A 182 -10.40 6.93 -27.46
N GLY A 183 -10.78 5.69 -27.79
CA GLY A 183 -10.10 4.82 -28.76
C GLY A 183 -8.73 4.31 -28.32
N MET A 184 -8.70 3.26 -27.49
CA MET A 184 -7.50 2.72 -26.82
C MET A 184 -6.87 1.50 -27.51
N GLU A 185 -7.28 1.18 -28.73
CA GLU A 185 -6.81 -0.03 -29.43
C GLU A 185 -5.28 -0.03 -29.63
N THR A 186 -4.63 -1.18 -29.46
CA THR A 186 -3.18 -1.33 -29.64
C THR A 186 -2.81 -1.74 -31.08
N SER A 187 -3.64 -2.56 -31.71
CA SER A 187 -3.50 -3.06 -33.08
C SER A 187 -3.84 -2.00 -34.12
N PHE A 188 -3.06 -1.96 -35.22
CA PHE A 188 -3.35 -1.10 -36.38
C PHE A 188 -4.70 -1.45 -37.03
N LYS A 189 -5.08 -2.73 -37.05
CA LYS A 189 -6.31 -3.20 -37.69
C LYS A 189 -7.53 -2.66 -36.94
N ASP A 190 -7.52 -2.78 -35.62
CA ASP A 190 -8.61 -2.42 -34.72
C ASP A 190 -8.77 -0.89 -34.68
N ARG A 191 -7.67 -0.14 -34.72
CA ARG A 191 -7.68 1.33 -34.91
C ARG A 191 -8.33 1.74 -36.23
N LEU A 192 -8.07 1.01 -37.32
CA LEU A 192 -8.65 1.29 -38.62
C LEU A 192 -10.15 0.95 -38.65
N GLU A 193 -10.52 -0.18 -38.05
CA GLU A 193 -11.89 -0.65 -37.87
C GLU A 193 -12.73 0.36 -37.08
N ARG A 194 -12.27 0.77 -35.89
CA ARG A 194 -12.90 1.85 -35.12
C ARG A 194 -12.97 3.15 -35.93
N LYS A 195 -11.92 3.53 -36.67
CA LYS A 195 -11.92 4.79 -37.44
C LYS A 195 -12.94 4.78 -38.59
N ILE A 196 -13.23 3.62 -39.17
CA ILE A 196 -14.32 3.41 -40.14
C ILE A 196 -15.68 3.55 -39.45
N GLN A 197 -15.88 2.91 -38.30
CA GLN A 197 -17.13 3.01 -37.53
C GLN A 197 -17.38 4.45 -37.04
N GLU A 198 -16.34 5.15 -36.57
CA GLU A 198 -16.35 6.56 -36.17
C GLU A 198 -16.78 7.48 -37.33
N GLN A 199 -16.29 7.23 -38.54
CA GLN A 199 -16.72 7.96 -39.75
C GLN A 199 -18.18 7.65 -40.12
N TYR A 200 -18.59 6.38 -40.09
CA TYR A 200 -19.97 5.97 -40.38
C TYR A 200 -20.96 6.59 -39.38
N LEU A 201 -20.70 6.46 -38.08
CA LEU A 201 -21.54 7.01 -37.03
C LEU A 201 -21.55 8.55 -37.04
N ALA A 202 -20.44 9.22 -37.36
CA ALA A 202 -20.43 10.68 -37.52
C ALA A 202 -21.33 11.15 -38.68
N VAL A 203 -21.37 10.42 -39.80
CA VAL A 203 -22.31 10.71 -40.91
C VAL A 203 -23.76 10.45 -40.49
N ARG A 204 -24.04 9.37 -39.74
CA ARG A 204 -25.38 9.03 -39.24
C ARG A 204 -25.89 10.04 -38.22
N LEU A 205 -25.07 10.41 -37.24
CA LEU A 205 -25.39 11.43 -36.24
C LEU A 205 -25.76 12.76 -36.90
N ASN A 206 -24.99 13.19 -37.91
CA ASN A 206 -25.23 14.40 -38.68
C ASN A 206 -26.46 14.32 -39.62
N GLN A 207 -27.15 13.19 -39.71
CA GLN A 207 -28.45 13.05 -40.38
C GLN A 207 -29.62 13.04 -39.38
N MET A 208 -29.36 12.77 -38.11
CA MET A 208 -30.35 12.61 -37.04
C MET A 208 -30.45 13.83 -36.13
N VAL A 209 -29.33 14.55 -35.96
CA VAL A 209 -29.16 15.66 -35.01
C VAL A 209 -28.61 16.87 -35.76
N ASP A 210 -29.08 18.07 -35.39
CA ASP A 210 -28.65 19.32 -36.00
C ASP A 210 -27.23 19.73 -35.56
N LYS A 211 -26.63 20.65 -36.32
CA LYS A 211 -25.25 21.10 -36.08
C LYS A 211 -25.06 21.85 -34.76
N LYS A 212 -26.06 22.59 -34.27
CA LYS A 212 -25.95 23.30 -32.98
C LYS A 212 -25.92 22.28 -31.85
N THR A 213 -26.86 21.33 -31.82
CA THR A 213 -26.87 20.25 -30.81
C THR A 213 -25.60 19.40 -30.85
N ILE A 214 -25.03 19.12 -32.03
CA ILE A 214 -23.71 18.46 -32.13
C ILE A 214 -22.60 19.30 -31.49
N MET A 215 -22.60 20.63 -31.70
CA MET A 215 -21.64 21.53 -31.07
C MET A 215 -21.85 21.60 -29.55
N THR A 216 -23.07 21.76 -29.07
CA THR A 216 -23.41 21.79 -27.63
C THR A 216 -22.97 20.51 -26.93
N ASN A 217 -23.32 19.34 -27.48
CA ASN A 217 -22.91 18.06 -26.91
C ASN A 217 -21.38 17.90 -26.95
N TYR A 218 -20.69 18.40 -27.96
CA TYR A 218 -19.22 18.41 -28.00
C TYR A 218 -18.64 19.33 -26.92
N LEU A 219 -19.03 20.61 -26.88
CA LEU A 219 -18.50 21.59 -25.94
C LEU A 219 -18.83 21.26 -24.48
N ASN A 220 -19.93 20.54 -24.19
CA ASN A 220 -20.25 20.05 -22.85
C ASN A 220 -19.57 18.70 -22.48
N THR A 221 -18.89 18.00 -23.41
CA THR A 221 -18.28 16.68 -23.15
C THR A 221 -16.77 16.60 -23.36
N ILE A 222 -16.15 17.59 -24.02
CA ILE A 222 -14.70 17.62 -24.23
C ILE A 222 -13.92 17.67 -22.92
N ASN A 223 -12.81 16.91 -22.86
CA ASN A 223 -11.84 17.00 -21.77
C ASN A 223 -10.91 18.19 -21.99
N LEU A 224 -10.89 19.11 -21.03
CA LEU A 224 -10.13 20.35 -21.07
C LEU A 224 -9.04 20.40 -19.97
N GLY A 225 -8.58 19.26 -19.47
CA GLY A 225 -7.48 19.19 -18.49
C GLY A 225 -7.94 19.47 -17.06
N SER A 226 -7.05 19.28 -16.07
CA SER A 226 -7.34 19.49 -14.63
C SER A 226 -8.70 18.96 -14.12
N ASN A 227 -9.10 17.77 -14.57
CA ASN A 227 -10.42 17.19 -14.30
C ASN A 227 -11.62 18.06 -14.74
N THR A 228 -11.48 18.87 -15.79
CA THR A 228 -12.57 19.64 -16.39
C THR A 228 -13.15 18.89 -17.60
N LEU A 229 -14.45 18.64 -17.55
CA LEU A 229 -15.23 18.08 -18.65
C LEU A 229 -16.28 19.13 -19.05
N GLY A 230 -16.15 19.63 -20.27
CA GLY A 230 -16.99 20.69 -20.82
C GLY A 230 -16.49 22.11 -20.57
N VAL A 231 -16.79 23.02 -21.48
CA VAL A 231 -16.30 24.41 -21.48
C VAL A 231 -16.79 25.24 -20.29
N LYS A 232 -18.00 25.00 -19.77
CA LYS A 232 -18.55 25.77 -18.63
C LYS A 232 -17.85 25.42 -17.31
N VAL A 233 -17.57 24.14 -17.09
CA VAL A 233 -16.72 23.66 -15.98
C VAL A 233 -15.29 24.21 -16.12
N ALA A 234 -14.73 24.22 -17.33
CA ALA A 234 -13.40 24.78 -17.58
C ALA A 234 -13.34 26.30 -17.39
N ALA A 235 -14.41 27.05 -17.75
CA ALA A 235 -14.52 28.48 -17.54
C ALA A 235 -14.45 28.83 -16.04
N ARG A 236 -15.24 28.13 -15.22
CA ARG A 236 -15.19 28.23 -13.75
C ARG A 236 -13.81 27.85 -13.21
N ARG A 237 -13.26 26.69 -13.63
CA ARG A 237 -12.00 26.16 -13.05
C ARG A 237 -10.74 26.96 -13.37
N TYR A 238 -10.69 27.58 -14.56
CA TYR A 238 -9.51 28.31 -15.03
C TYR A 238 -9.63 29.83 -14.88
N PHE A 239 -10.85 30.40 -14.91
CA PHE A 239 -11.02 31.86 -14.92
C PHE A 239 -12.00 32.38 -13.85
N ASP A 240 -12.66 31.50 -13.10
CA ASP A 240 -13.76 31.82 -12.17
C ASP A 240 -14.92 32.61 -12.80
N LYS A 241 -15.23 32.30 -14.07
CA LYS A 241 -16.25 32.98 -14.88
C LYS A 241 -17.39 32.05 -15.30
N ASP A 242 -18.53 32.62 -15.66
CA ASP A 242 -19.48 31.90 -16.50
C ASP A 242 -18.91 31.71 -17.92
N VAL A 243 -19.44 30.74 -18.66
CA VAL A 243 -19.01 30.51 -20.05
C VAL A 243 -19.40 31.68 -20.96
N SER A 244 -20.49 32.40 -20.66
CA SER A 244 -20.92 33.59 -21.41
C SER A 244 -19.94 34.76 -21.31
N ASP A 245 -19.10 34.78 -20.28
CA ASP A 245 -18.27 35.93 -19.90
C ASP A 245 -16.79 35.76 -20.31
N LEU A 246 -16.49 34.68 -21.06
CA LEU A 246 -15.16 34.38 -21.57
C LEU A 246 -14.74 35.40 -22.64
N THR A 247 -13.52 35.93 -22.51
CA THR A 247 -12.93 36.77 -23.56
C THR A 247 -12.42 35.92 -24.74
N LEU A 248 -12.20 36.55 -25.90
CA LEU A 248 -11.53 35.92 -27.05
C LEU A 248 -10.19 35.25 -26.67
N SER A 249 -9.44 35.90 -25.79
CA SER A 249 -8.20 35.39 -25.18
C SER A 249 -8.41 34.04 -24.47
N GLU A 250 -9.42 33.98 -23.60
CA GLU A 250 -9.75 32.82 -22.75
C GLU A 250 -10.39 31.69 -23.58
N CYS A 251 -11.21 32.04 -24.58
CA CYS A 251 -11.73 31.12 -25.59
C CYS A 251 -10.61 30.40 -26.35
N ALA A 252 -9.59 31.14 -26.79
CA ALA A 252 -8.43 30.58 -27.49
C ALA A 252 -7.54 29.69 -26.57
N VAL A 253 -7.46 29.99 -25.27
CA VAL A 253 -6.83 29.10 -24.27
C VAL A 253 -7.55 27.76 -24.21
N LEU A 254 -8.88 27.76 -24.02
CA LEU A 254 -9.69 26.54 -23.89
C LEU A 254 -9.66 25.69 -25.17
N ALA A 255 -9.87 26.30 -26.33
CA ALA A 255 -9.78 25.61 -27.62
C ALA A 255 -8.38 24.99 -27.84
N GLY A 256 -7.34 25.60 -27.27
CA GLY A 256 -5.97 25.09 -27.30
C GLY A 256 -5.78 23.72 -26.65
N ILE A 257 -6.54 23.41 -25.60
CA ILE A 257 -6.30 22.25 -24.74
C ILE A 257 -6.61 20.92 -25.47
N THR A 258 -7.68 20.91 -26.27
CA THR A 258 -8.25 19.72 -26.96
C THR A 258 -7.23 18.78 -27.62
N LYS A 259 -6.21 19.34 -28.28
CA LYS A 259 -5.20 18.57 -29.03
C LYS A 259 -4.40 17.61 -28.13
N ASN A 260 -4.16 17.99 -26.87
CA ASN A 260 -3.50 17.16 -25.86
C ASN A 260 -3.78 17.76 -24.47
N PRO A 261 -4.88 17.35 -23.80
CA PRO A 261 -5.30 17.99 -22.56
C PRO A 261 -4.30 17.91 -21.41
N SER A 262 -3.43 16.91 -21.38
CA SER A 262 -2.37 16.80 -20.36
C SER A 262 -1.21 17.77 -20.62
N LYS A 263 -0.75 17.89 -21.88
CA LYS A 263 0.39 18.75 -22.24
C LYS A 263 0.00 20.23 -22.36
N LEU A 264 -1.22 20.51 -22.79
CA LEU A 264 -1.73 21.86 -23.10
C LEU A 264 -2.65 22.39 -21.99
N ASN A 265 -2.69 21.74 -20.83
CA ASN A 265 -3.34 22.25 -19.62
C ASN A 265 -2.71 23.61 -19.24
N PRO A 266 -3.47 24.71 -19.12
CA PRO A 266 -2.90 26.01 -18.82
C PRO A 266 -2.25 26.08 -17.42
N LEU A 267 -2.63 25.21 -16.48
CA LEU A 267 -2.01 25.18 -15.13
C LEU A 267 -0.62 24.53 -15.11
N THR A 268 -0.44 23.40 -15.80
CA THR A 268 0.81 22.61 -15.78
C THR A 268 1.64 22.73 -17.05
N GLY A 269 1.13 23.42 -18.07
CA GLY A 269 1.69 23.49 -19.42
C GLY A 269 1.49 24.85 -20.10
N ALA A 270 1.38 25.93 -19.31
CA ALA A 270 1.10 27.30 -19.74
C ALA A 270 1.84 27.69 -21.04
N GLY A 271 3.18 27.60 -21.08
CA GLY A 271 3.98 28.01 -22.25
C GLY A 271 3.79 27.15 -23.52
N GLU A 272 3.24 25.95 -23.43
CA GLU A 272 2.82 25.17 -24.61
C GLU A 272 1.38 25.50 -25.03
N ASN A 273 0.50 25.80 -24.08
CA ASN A 273 -0.82 26.37 -24.36
C ASN A 273 -0.69 27.75 -25.03
N GLU A 274 0.19 28.63 -24.57
CA GLU A 274 0.43 29.97 -25.12
C GLU A 274 0.84 29.93 -26.60
N LYS A 275 1.75 29.03 -26.97
CA LYS A 275 2.11 28.77 -28.37
C LYS A 275 0.92 28.27 -29.19
N ARG A 276 0.03 27.49 -28.59
CA ARG A 276 -1.19 26.97 -29.25
C ARG A 276 -2.26 28.04 -29.39
N ARG A 277 -2.48 28.88 -28.38
CA ARG A 277 -3.35 30.07 -28.36
C ARG A 277 -2.96 31.04 -29.48
N LYS A 278 -1.66 31.33 -29.63
CA LYS A 278 -1.11 32.12 -30.76
C LYS A 278 -1.51 31.57 -32.14
N ILE A 279 -1.45 30.25 -32.32
CA ILE A 279 -1.87 29.58 -33.57
C ILE A 279 -3.39 29.66 -33.78
N ILE A 280 -4.19 29.59 -32.71
CA ILE A 280 -5.66 29.64 -32.79
C ILE A 280 -6.12 31.03 -33.20
N LEU A 281 -5.64 32.08 -32.52
CA LEU A 281 -5.97 33.47 -32.85
C LEU A 281 -5.54 33.82 -34.29
N GLY A 282 -4.32 33.41 -34.70
CA GLY A 282 -3.89 33.54 -36.09
C GLY A 282 -4.82 32.85 -37.09
N LYS A 283 -5.30 31.64 -36.78
CA LYS A 283 -6.25 30.92 -37.63
C LYS A 283 -7.65 31.54 -37.67
N MET A 284 -8.13 32.11 -36.57
CA MET A 284 -9.42 32.80 -36.52
C MET A 284 -9.37 34.05 -37.42
N GLN A 285 -8.27 34.80 -37.35
CA GLN A 285 -8.02 35.95 -38.20
C GLN A 285 -7.85 35.57 -39.68
N GLU A 286 -7.08 34.53 -40.01
CA GLU A 286 -6.96 33.98 -41.39
C GLU A 286 -8.31 33.55 -41.99
N GLN A 287 -9.26 33.13 -41.16
CA GLN A 287 -10.61 32.70 -41.56
C GLN A 287 -11.64 33.85 -41.53
N GLY A 288 -11.24 35.07 -41.17
CA GLY A 288 -12.11 36.24 -41.10
C GLY A 288 -13.11 36.20 -39.94
N MET A 289 -12.81 35.47 -38.87
CA MET A 289 -13.64 35.37 -37.66
C MET A 289 -13.36 36.50 -36.66
N ILE A 290 -12.16 37.09 -36.71
CA ILE A 290 -11.71 38.23 -35.88
C ILE A 290 -10.83 39.15 -36.73
N THR A 291 -10.64 40.41 -36.32
CA THR A 291 -9.72 41.37 -36.95
C THR A 291 -8.27 41.15 -36.51
N GLU A 292 -7.32 41.92 -37.09
CA GLU A 292 -5.93 41.88 -36.62
C GLU A 292 -5.79 42.60 -35.27
N GLU A 293 -6.55 43.67 -35.05
CA GLU A 293 -6.58 44.43 -33.79
C GLU A 293 -7.09 43.57 -32.62
N GLU A 294 -8.20 42.83 -32.81
CA GLU A 294 -8.75 41.91 -31.80
C GLU A 294 -7.76 40.77 -31.46
N LYS A 295 -7.02 40.31 -32.47
CA LYS A 295 -5.95 39.33 -32.30
C LYS A 295 -4.76 39.90 -31.54
N GLU A 296 -4.33 41.13 -31.80
CA GLU A 296 -3.24 41.78 -31.06
C GLU A 296 -3.65 42.06 -29.59
N GLU A 297 -4.87 42.54 -29.35
CA GLU A 297 -5.43 42.74 -28.00
C GLU A 297 -5.50 41.41 -27.23
N ALA A 298 -6.05 40.37 -27.84
CA ALA A 298 -6.08 39.04 -27.22
C ALA A 298 -4.66 38.51 -26.94
N LEU A 299 -3.69 38.76 -27.81
CA LEU A 299 -2.30 38.32 -27.58
C LEU A 299 -1.59 39.07 -26.46
N ALA A 300 -1.99 40.31 -26.17
CA ALA A 300 -1.47 41.12 -25.07
C ALA A 300 -2.08 40.76 -23.70
N ASP A 301 -3.21 40.05 -23.65
CA ASP A 301 -3.85 39.64 -22.40
C ASP A 301 -3.02 38.58 -21.64
N ASP A 302 -2.60 38.93 -20.43
CA ASP A 302 -1.94 38.02 -19.48
C ASP A 302 -2.95 37.15 -18.75
N VAL A 303 -3.40 36.14 -19.49
CA VAL A 303 -4.41 35.21 -19.05
C VAL A 303 -3.86 34.14 -18.09
N TYR A 304 -2.56 33.80 -18.16
CA TYR A 304 -2.01 32.67 -17.40
C TYR A 304 -1.80 33.00 -15.92
N ASP A 305 -1.37 34.21 -15.60
CA ASP A 305 -1.22 34.65 -14.20
C ASP A 305 -2.58 34.69 -13.48
N ARG A 306 -3.66 35.06 -14.17
CA ARG A 306 -5.03 34.94 -13.62
C ARG A 306 -5.41 33.49 -13.33
N ILE A 307 -5.10 32.56 -14.25
CA ILE A 307 -5.39 31.13 -14.09
C ILE A 307 -4.68 30.55 -12.85
N GLN A 308 -3.43 30.94 -12.58
CA GLN A 308 -2.70 30.49 -11.39
C GLN A 308 -3.32 31.04 -10.10
N ASN A 309 -3.74 32.31 -10.08
CA ASN A 309 -4.40 32.91 -8.91
C ASN A 309 -5.74 32.22 -8.58
N VAL A 310 -6.56 31.91 -9.59
CA VAL A 310 -7.81 31.15 -9.43
C VAL A 310 -7.54 29.75 -8.84
N ASP A 311 -6.47 29.08 -9.29
CA ASP A 311 -6.09 27.75 -8.79
C ASP A 311 -5.64 27.75 -7.33
N VAL A 312 -4.92 28.78 -6.89
CA VAL A 312 -4.57 28.96 -5.47
C VAL A 312 -5.81 29.19 -4.61
N THR A 313 -6.75 30.04 -5.05
CA THR A 313 -7.99 30.33 -4.32
C THR A 313 -8.94 29.12 -4.26
N ALA A 314 -9.04 28.35 -5.35
CA ALA A 314 -9.85 27.13 -5.40
C ALA A 314 -9.33 26.04 -4.45
N ARG A 315 -8.01 25.85 -4.37
CA ARG A 315 -7.42 24.89 -3.40
C ARG A 315 -7.64 25.29 -1.94
N ALA A 316 -7.74 26.59 -1.64
CA ALA A 316 -7.94 27.09 -0.28
C ALA A 316 -9.39 26.96 0.23
N SER A 317 -10.35 26.53 -0.61
CA SER A 317 -11.78 26.54 -0.29
C SER A 317 -12.50 25.18 -0.41
N ALA A 318 -11.81 24.12 -0.85
CA ALA A 318 -12.38 22.78 -0.93
C ALA A 318 -12.35 22.05 0.42
N THR A 319 -13.49 21.54 0.89
CA THR A 319 -13.54 20.65 2.06
C THR A 319 -12.91 19.29 1.69
N PRO A 320 -11.89 18.82 2.41
CA PRO A 320 -11.19 17.60 2.05
C PRO A 320 -11.92 16.34 2.49
N TYR A 321 -11.86 15.31 1.64
CA TYR A 321 -12.42 13.98 1.91
C TYR A 321 -11.79 13.34 3.14
N SER A 322 -12.53 12.45 3.82
CA SER A 322 -12.00 11.70 4.96
C SER A 322 -10.88 10.71 4.55
N TYR A 323 -10.03 10.28 5.49
CA TYR A 323 -9.06 9.20 5.23
C TYR A 323 -9.76 7.89 4.81
N PHE A 324 -10.96 7.62 5.33
CA PHE A 324 -11.75 6.47 4.92
C PHE A 324 -12.20 6.59 3.46
N THR A 325 -12.65 7.77 3.06
CA THR A 325 -13.11 8.06 1.70
C THR A 325 -11.97 7.98 0.69
N ASP A 326 -10.77 8.45 1.04
CA ASP A 326 -9.58 8.34 0.18
C ASP A 326 -9.25 6.86 -0.12
N GLU A 327 -9.38 5.95 0.86
CA GLU A 327 -9.21 4.49 0.67
C GLU A 327 -10.37 3.86 -0.12
N VAL A 328 -11.61 4.30 0.09
CA VAL A 328 -12.76 3.87 -0.74
C VAL A 328 -12.54 4.27 -2.20
N ILE A 329 -12.07 5.49 -2.47
CA ILE A 329 -11.73 5.97 -3.80
C ILE A 329 -10.68 5.07 -4.46
N GLU A 330 -9.64 4.68 -3.72
CA GLU A 330 -8.57 3.81 -4.21
C GLU A 330 -9.09 2.40 -4.51
N GLN A 331 -9.66 1.70 -3.52
CA GLN A 331 -10.18 0.34 -3.69
C GLN A 331 -11.31 0.22 -4.72
N VAL A 332 -12.17 1.24 -4.85
CA VAL A 332 -13.21 1.26 -5.87
C VAL A 332 -12.60 1.46 -7.26
N THR A 333 -11.59 2.34 -7.40
CA THR A 333 -10.89 2.53 -8.68
C THR A 333 -10.21 1.22 -9.12
N GLU A 334 -9.49 0.56 -8.21
CA GLU A 334 -8.87 -0.75 -8.45
C GLU A 334 -9.91 -1.81 -8.81
N ALA A 335 -11.00 -1.95 -8.04
CA ALA A 335 -12.03 -2.94 -8.30
C ALA A 335 -12.74 -2.73 -9.65
N LEU A 336 -12.97 -1.49 -10.06
CA LEU A 336 -13.50 -1.16 -11.39
C LEU A 336 -12.50 -1.52 -12.51
N MET A 337 -11.20 -1.38 -12.27
CA MET A 337 -10.16 -1.79 -13.24
C MET A 337 -10.03 -3.32 -13.32
N ASP A 338 -9.81 -3.99 -12.19
CA ASP A 338 -9.47 -5.41 -12.13
C ASP A 338 -10.66 -6.34 -12.39
N ARG A 339 -11.86 -5.99 -11.89
CA ARG A 339 -13.05 -6.87 -12.00
C ARG A 339 -13.89 -6.60 -13.23
N LEU A 340 -13.86 -5.38 -13.76
CA LEU A 340 -14.67 -4.97 -14.93
C LEU A 340 -13.82 -4.60 -16.15
N GLY A 341 -12.48 -4.63 -16.05
CA GLY A 341 -11.56 -4.43 -17.17
C GLY A 341 -11.45 -2.97 -17.64
N TYR A 342 -11.91 -2.01 -16.84
CA TYR A 342 -11.86 -0.59 -17.22
C TYR A 342 -10.45 -0.01 -17.12
N SER A 343 -10.14 0.99 -17.95
CA SER A 343 -8.93 1.79 -17.75
C SER A 343 -9.11 2.76 -16.59
N GLU A 344 -8.02 3.19 -15.96
CA GLU A 344 -8.05 4.17 -14.86
C GLU A 344 -8.88 5.42 -15.21
N ALA A 345 -8.73 5.94 -16.44
CA ALA A 345 -9.50 7.08 -16.91
C ALA A 345 -11.03 6.84 -16.95
N ILE A 346 -11.46 5.61 -17.25
CA ILE A 346 -12.88 5.21 -17.25
C ILE A 346 -13.35 4.99 -15.80
N ALA A 347 -12.57 4.29 -14.99
CA ALA A 347 -12.87 4.06 -13.57
C ALA A 347 -13.06 5.40 -12.83
N ARG A 348 -12.14 6.35 -13.00
CA ARG A 348 -12.24 7.72 -12.47
C ARG A 348 -13.45 8.48 -13.02
N LYS A 349 -13.76 8.37 -14.33
CA LYS A 349 -14.94 9.02 -14.93
C LYS A 349 -16.24 8.52 -14.29
N MET A 350 -16.37 7.22 -14.02
CA MET A 350 -17.53 6.67 -13.33
C MET A 350 -17.54 7.06 -11.85
N LEU A 351 -16.40 6.96 -11.17
CA LEU A 351 -16.27 7.26 -9.74
C LEU A 351 -16.69 8.71 -9.41
N TYR A 352 -16.28 9.69 -10.21
CA TYR A 352 -16.63 11.10 -10.00
C TYR A 352 -17.76 11.60 -10.92
N GLY A 353 -18.57 10.70 -11.49
CA GLY A 353 -19.40 11.12 -12.62
C GLY A 353 -20.31 10.16 -13.34
N GLY A 354 -20.46 8.93 -12.83
CA GLY A 354 -21.40 7.92 -13.34
C GLY A 354 -22.55 7.61 -12.38
N GLY A 355 -22.76 8.42 -11.33
CA GLY A 355 -23.87 8.24 -10.40
C GLY A 355 -23.80 7.00 -9.53
N LEU A 356 -22.59 6.55 -9.16
CA LEU A 356 -22.47 5.32 -8.41
C LEU A 356 -23.05 5.50 -6.99
N SER A 357 -23.73 4.48 -6.49
CA SER A 357 -24.05 4.33 -5.07
C SER A 357 -23.09 3.32 -4.46
N ILE A 358 -22.16 3.80 -3.63
CA ILE A 358 -21.07 3.01 -3.04
C ILE A 358 -21.42 2.77 -1.57
N TYR A 359 -21.70 1.50 -1.23
CA TYR A 359 -22.00 1.08 0.13
C TYR A 359 -20.71 0.66 0.83
N THR A 360 -20.31 1.42 1.84
CA THR A 360 -19.05 1.23 2.56
C THR A 360 -19.19 0.30 3.76
N THR A 361 -18.06 -0.04 4.36
CA THR A 361 -18.00 -0.77 5.64
C THR A 361 -17.96 0.15 6.86
N GLN A 362 -17.89 1.47 6.68
CA GLN A 362 -17.67 2.46 7.72
C GLN A 362 -18.75 2.42 8.80
N ASP A 363 -18.37 2.46 10.07
CA ASP A 363 -19.26 2.77 11.19
C ASP A 363 -19.00 4.21 11.61
N ALA A 364 -19.96 5.10 11.36
CA ALA A 364 -19.82 6.53 11.63
C ALA A 364 -19.58 6.86 13.12
N ARG A 365 -20.13 6.05 14.04
CA ARG A 365 -19.90 6.23 15.50
C ARG A 365 -18.46 5.85 15.84
N ILE A 366 -17.98 4.72 15.35
CA ILE A 366 -16.60 4.26 15.59
C ILE A 366 -15.60 5.22 14.95
N GLN A 367 -15.85 5.69 13.72
CA GLN A 367 -15.00 6.67 13.04
C GLN A 367 -14.88 7.96 13.85
N ALA A 368 -15.99 8.54 14.31
CA ALA A 368 -15.98 9.75 15.13
C ALA A 368 -15.16 9.58 16.43
N ILE A 369 -15.27 8.42 17.11
CA ILE A 369 -14.46 8.10 18.30
C ILE A 369 -12.96 8.05 17.95
N VAL A 370 -12.59 7.45 16.82
CA VAL A 370 -11.20 7.39 16.36
C VAL A 370 -10.66 8.79 16.08
N ASP A 371 -11.38 9.60 15.31
CA ASP A 371 -10.91 10.93 14.93
C ASP A 371 -10.83 11.89 16.14
N GLU A 372 -11.73 11.78 17.11
CA GLU A 372 -11.69 12.55 18.36
C GLU A 372 -10.45 12.20 19.21
N GLU A 373 -10.23 10.92 19.50
CA GLU A 373 -9.11 10.50 20.37
C GLU A 373 -7.74 10.64 19.71
N ILE A 374 -7.64 10.46 18.39
CA ILE A 374 -6.40 10.70 17.65
C ILE A 374 -6.03 12.19 17.67
N ASN A 375 -7.01 13.08 17.57
CA ASN A 375 -6.75 14.52 17.54
C ASN A 375 -6.73 15.19 18.92
N ASN A 376 -7.23 14.55 19.98
CA ASN A 376 -7.21 15.07 21.35
C ASN A 376 -5.76 15.42 21.81
N PRO A 377 -5.44 16.72 22.05
CA PRO A 377 -4.09 17.13 22.43
C PRO A 377 -3.60 16.55 23.76
N GLU A 378 -4.50 16.25 24.70
CA GLU A 378 -4.14 15.70 26.03
C GLU A 378 -3.50 14.32 25.97
N ASN A 379 -3.70 13.59 24.86
CA ASN A 379 -3.08 12.29 24.62
C ASN A 379 -1.56 12.40 24.33
N TYR A 380 -1.01 13.62 24.17
CA TYR A 380 0.36 13.86 23.73
C TYR A 380 1.13 14.77 24.70
N LYS A 381 2.27 14.28 25.23
CA LYS A 381 3.15 15.06 26.12
C LYS A 381 4.09 16.02 25.41
N ALA A 382 4.26 15.84 24.10
CA ALA A 382 5.09 16.68 23.25
C ALA A 382 4.39 16.84 21.90
N ALA A 383 4.51 18.04 21.35
CA ALA A 383 4.11 18.36 19.99
C ALA A 383 5.23 19.19 19.36
N TYR A 384 5.53 18.90 18.11
CA TYR A 384 6.51 19.60 17.27
C TYR A 384 5.87 19.86 15.92
N LEU A 385 6.46 20.75 15.12
CA LEU A 385 6.10 20.90 13.71
C LEU A 385 7.24 20.40 12.82
N SER A 386 6.90 19.76 11.72
CA SER A 386 7.80 19.57 10.57
C SER A 386 7.31 20.43 9.41
N ALA A 387 8.23 20.98 8.63
CA ALA A 387 7.92 21.72 7.41
C ALA A 387 7.90 20.78 6.19
N ASP A 388 6.82 20.80 5.42
CA ASP A 388 6.81 20.42 4.00
C ASP A 388 6.97 21.70 3.20
N TYR A 389 8.05 21.80 2.41
CA TYR A 389 8.44 23.03 1.74
C TYR A 389 8.80 22.78 0.29
N ARG A 390 8.28 23.63 -0.60
CA ARG A 390 8.59 23.66 -2.03
C ARG A 390 8.86 25.10 -2.44
N LEU A 391 10.00 25.33 -3.10
CA LEU A 391 10.34 26.63 -3.66
C LEU A 391 10.85 26.45 -5.09
N SER A 392 10.38 27.28 -6.01
CA SER A 392 10.84 27.34 -7.40
C SER A 392 11.28 28.76 -7.71
N ILE A 393 12.55 28.92 -8.11
CA ILE A 393 13.16 30.19 -8.46
C ILE A 393 13.41 30.22 -9.97
N ARG A 394 12.98 31.29 -10.63
CA ARG A 394 13.33 31.66 -12.00
C ARG A 394 14.51 32.62 -11.94
N HIS A 395 15.66 32.21 -12.48
CA HIS A 395 16.85 33.03 -12.50
C HIS A 395 16.83 34.05 -13.64
N SER A 396 17.63 35.11 -13.50
CA SER A 396 17.75 36.18 -14.51
C SER A 396 18.20 35.73 -15.92
N ASP A 397 18.78 34.54 -16.08
CA ASP A 397 19.12 33.93 -17.38
C ASP A 397 17.97 33.09 -18.00
N GLY A 398 16.83 32.99 -17.31
CA GLY A 398 15.67 32.19 -17.69
C GLY A 398 15.73 30.72 -17.25
N SER A 399 16.77 30.30 -16.52
CA SER A 399 16.84 28.96 -15.92
C SER A 399 15.95 28.83 -14.67
N MET A 400 15.63 27.59 -14.29
CA MET A 400 14.76 27.25 -13.16
C MET A 400 15.50 26.39 -12.14
N SER A 401 15.46 26.78 -10.87
CA SER A 401 15.91 25.98 -9.73
C SER A 401 14.74 25.60 -8.84
N HIS A 402 14.75 24.36 -8.34
CA HIS A 402 13.72 23.83 -7.45
C HIS A 402 14.35 23.33 -6.15
N TYR A 403 13.72 23.68 -5.03
CA TYR A 403 14.16 23.33 -3.68
C TYR A 403 13.02 22.70 -2.89
N SER A 404 13.41 21.87 -1.92
CA SER A 404 12.55 21.04 -1.09
C SER A 404 12.93 21.13 0.40
N GLU A 405 12.15 20.50 1.27
CA GLU A 405 12.50 20.29 2.67
C GLU A 405 13.80 19.46 2.85
N GLN A 406 14.20 18.68 1.85
CA GLN A 406 15.51 18.02 1.85
C GLN A 406 16.65 19.01 1.65
N ASP A 407 16.43 20.11 0.93
CA ASP A 407 17.45 21.12 0.68
C ASP A 407 17.61 22.05 1.88
N ILE A 408 16.54 22.32 2.64
CA ILE A 408 16.63 22.90 4.00
C ILE A 408 17.52 22.00 4.89
N ARG A 409 17.30 20.67 4.90
CA ARG A 409 18.15 19.74 5.66
C ARG A 409 19.63 19.77 5.21
N LYS A 410 19.91 19.89 3.90
CA LYS A 410 21.29 20.06 3.40
C LYS A 410 21.90 21.38 3.87
N TYR A 411 21.15 22.48 3.78
CA TYR A 411 21.57 23.79 4.26
C TYR A 411 21.97 23.75 5.76
N HIS A 412 21.18 23.10 6.61
CA HIS A 412 21.57 22.87 8.00
C HIS A 412 22.85 22.04 8.14
N ASN A 413 22.96 20.91 7.44
CA ASN A 413 24.09 19.99 7.59
C ASN A 413 25.41 20.57 7.04
N GLU A 414 25.37 21.26 5.91
CA GLU A 414 26.55 21.63 5.12
C GLU A 414 26.99 23.09 5.39
N GLU A 415 26.04 24.02 5.50
CA GLU A 415 26.30 25.45 5.67
C GLU A 415 26.27 25.86 7.15
N LEU A 416 25.20 25.54 7.88
CA LEU A 416 25.06 25.90 9.31
C LEU A 416 25.84 24.97 10.25
N LYS A 417 26.00 23.70 9.87
CA LYS A 417 26.68 22.62 10.61
C LYS A 417 26.15 22.44 12.03
N ASP A 418 24.84 22.51 12.18
CA ASP A 418 24.13 22.30 13.44
C ASP A 418 23.58 20.86 13.58
N ASN A 419 22.84 20.61 14.67
CA ASN A 419 22.22 19.32 14.96
C ASN A 419 20.73 19.28 14.56
N TYR A 420 20.34 19.99 13.50
CA TYR A 420 18.95 20.04 13.05
C TYR A 420 18.40 18.66 12.68
N ASN A 421 17.24 18.32 13.26
CA ASN A 421 16.56 17.04 13.06
C ASN A 421 15.33 17.15 12.14
N GLY A 422 14.97 18.36 11.68
CA GLY A 422 13.75 18.60 10.91
C GLY A 422 12.47 18.66 11.74
N LEU A 423 12.58 19.06 13.01
CA LEU A 423 11.46 19.37 13.91
C LEU A 423 11.68 20.75 14.54
N TYR A 424 10.62 21.55 14.59
CA TYR A 424 10.56 22.89 15.15
C TYR A 424 9.60 22.90 16.36
N ALA A 425 9.79 23.81 17.31
CA ALA A 425 8.91 23.91 18.47
C ALA A 425 7.57 24.61 18.17
N ASN A 426 7.54 25.49 17.17
CA ASN A 426 6.41 26.35 16.83
C ASN A 426 6.48 26.80 15.35
N ALA A 427 5.47 27.53 14.87
CA ALA A 427 5.38 27.95 13.46
C ALA A 427 6.30 29.13 13.14
N GLU A 428 6.60 29.97 14.12
CA GLU A 428 7.51 31.11 14.01
C GLU A 428 8.95 30.64 13.71
N GLU A 429 9.40 29.57 14.35
CA GLU A 429 10.68 28.91 14.07
C GLU A 429 10.74 28.33 12.65
N VAL A 430 9.65 27.71 12.17
CA VAL A 430 9.56 27.21 10.79
C VAL A 430 9.73 28.38 9.80
N GLN A 431 8.97 29.45 9.99
CA GLN A 431 8.98 30.59 9.08
C GLN A 431 10.34 31.31 9.07
N ALA A 432 10.91 31.58 10.24
CA ALA A 432 12.22 32.22 10.37
C ALA A 432 13.35 31.41 9.73
N ASP A 433 13.21 30.09 9.66
CA ASP A 433 14.19 29.19 9.06
C ASP A 433 14.05 29.08 7.54
N VAL A 434 12.81 28.98 7.04
CA VAL A 434 12.46 29.09 5.62
C VAL A 434 12.91 30.44 5.04
N ASP A 435 12.76 31.53 5.78
CA ASP A 435 13.20 32.86 5.33
C ASP A 435 14.73 33.00 5.31
N ARG A 436 15.46 32.39 6.26
CA ARG A 436 16.93 32.27 6.19
C ARG A 436 17.37 31.46 4.98
N PHE A 437 16.70 30.34 4.71
CA PHE A 437 16.97 29.50 3.55
C PHE A 437 16.75 30.28 2.25
N LYS A 438 15.60 30.95 2.07
CA LYS A 438 15.34 31.83 0.92
C LYS A 438 16.41 32.90 0.73
N ALA A 439 16.80 33.59 1.79
CA ALA A 439 17.81 34.65 1.75
C ALA A 439 19.21 34.17 1.33
N LYS A 440 19.50 32.85 1.41
CA LYS A 440 20.74 32.23 0.92
C LYS A 440 20.70 31.91 -0.59
N TYR A 441 19.53 31.58 -1.15
CA TYR A 441 19.40 31.02 -2.51
C TYR A 441 18.75 31.95 -3.54
N ILE A 442 18.06 33.02 -3.12
CA ILE A 442 17.51 34.04 -4.04
C ILE A 442 18.58 35.10 -4.32
N ALA A 443 19.01 35.26 -5.58
CA ALA A 443 19.94 36.32 -5.98
C ALA A 443 19.22 37.61 -6.44
N GLN A 444 19.98 38.70 -6.57
CA GLN A 444 19.43 39.97 -7.05
C GLN A 444 19.05 39.86 -8.54
N GLY A 445 17.74 39.97 -8.82
CA GLY A 445 17.18 39.82 -10.17
C GLY A 445 16.55 38.45 -10.45
N ASP A 446 16.56 37.54 -9.47
CA ASP A 446 15.78 36.31 -9.50
C ASP A 446 14.31 36.56 -9.06
N GLU A 447 13.42 35.66 -9.47
CA GLU A 447 11.98 35.74 -9.24
C GLU A 447 11.46 34.43 -8.63
N ILE A 448 10.56 34.51 -7.65
CA ILE A 448 9.88 33.33 -7.09
C ILE A 448 8.77 32.91 -8.06
N ALA A 449 9.00 31.84 -8.81
CA ALA A 449 8.02 31.27 -9.73
C ALA A 449 6.96 30.39 -9.02
N GLY A 450 7.19 30.05 -7.75
CA GLY A 450 6.22 29.38 -6.90
C GLY A 450 6.80 29.00 -5.54
N GLU A 451 6.05 29.21 -4.47
CA GLU A 451 6.39 28.82 -3.10
C GLU A 451 5.20 28.11 -2.45
N SER A 452 5.47 27.06 -1.68
CA SER A 452 4.48 26.39 -0.83
C SER A 452 5.15 25.94 0.46
N LEU A 453 4.54 26.30 1.59
CA LEU A 453 4.96 25.90 2.93
C LEU A 453 3.75 25.36 3.67
N GLN A 454 3.83 24.12 4.15
CA GLN A 454 2.85 23.52 5.04
C GLN A 454 3.53 23.03 6.32
N THR A 455 2.89 23.22 7.47
CA THR A 455 3.35 22.67 8.73
C THR A 455 2.55 21.43 9.10
N VAL A 456 3.25 20.37 9.50
CA VAL A 456 2.65 19.10 9.89
C VAL A 456 2.99 18.84 11.35
N ILE A 457 1.97 18.62 12.18
CA ILE A 457 2.17 18.30 13.61
C ILE A 457 2.82 16.93 13.78
N GLN A 458 3.74 16.82 14.73
CA GLN A 458 4.49 15.61 15.07
C GLN A 458 4.46 15.39 16.60
N PRO A 459 4.53 14.16 17.12
CA PRO A 459 4.50 12.91 16.37
C PRO A 459 3.13 12.67 15.72
N GLN A 460 3.17 11.98 14.59
CA GLN A 460 2.01 11.50 13.84
C GLN A 460 1.53 10.16 14.38
N VAL A 461 0.24 9.87 14.19
CA VAL A 461 -0.40 8.62 14.60
C VAL A 461 -1.25 8.10 13.46
N SER A 462 -1.30 6.79 13.26
CA SER A 462 -2.30 6.15 12.41
C SER A 462 -3.04 5.05 13.16
N PHE A 463 -4.30 4.85 12.81
CA PHE A 463 -5.19 3.89 13.47
C PHE A 463 -6.03 3.14 12.44
N VAL A 464 -6.19 1.83 12.63
CA VAL A 464 -7.06 0.97 11.81
C VAL A 464 -7.90 0.14 12.78
N LEU A 465 -9.21 0.03 12.54
CA LEU A 465 -10.10 -0.88 13.26
C LEU A 465 -10.98 -1.65 12.28
N MET A 466 -10.98 -2.99 12.41
CA MET A 466 -11.74 -3.89 11.55
C MET A 466 -12.45 -4.99 12.35
N ASP A 467 -13.56 -5.50 11.82
CA ASP A 467 -14.16 -6.75 12.31
C ASP A 467 -13.38 -7.93 11.73
N GLN A 468 -12.69 -8.68 12.59
CA GLN A 468 -11.85 -9.80 12.17
C GLN A 468 -12.62 -10.93 11.47
N ARG A 469 -13.93 -11.06 11.69
CA ARG A 469 -14.75 -12.14 11.13
C ARG A 469 -15.22 -11.83 9.71
N THR A 470 -15.38 -10.55 9.39
CA THR A 470 -15.87 -10.10 8.08
C THR A 470 -14.73 -9.61 7.17
N GLY A 471 -13.66 -9.04 7.73
CA GLY A 471 -12.61 -8.33 6.99
C GLY A 471 -12.95 -6.86 6.75
N GLU A 472 -14.08 -6.39 7.27
CA GLU A 472 -14.58 -5.04 7.03
C GLU A 472 -13.88 -4.02 7.93
N VAL A 473 -13.24 -3.02 7.31
CA VAL A 473 -12.67 -1.88 8.05
C VAL A 473 -13.81 -0.97 8.51
N LYS A 474 -13.95 -0.78 9.82
CA LYS A 474 -15.03 0.02 10.43
C LYS A 474 -14.62 1.48 10.63
N ALA A 475 -13.34 1.72 10.89
CA ALA A 475 -12.78 3.07 10.98
C ALA A 475 -11.28 3.08 10.64
N ILE A 476 -10.81 4.22 10.13
CA ILE A 476 -9.39 4.47 9.83
C ILE A 476 -9.01 5.92 10.09
N SER A 477 -7.78 6.16 10.54
CA SER A 477 -7.19 7.49 10.58
C SER A 477 -5.74 7.45 10.12
N GLY A 478 -5.41 8.29 9.15
CA GLY A 478 -4.10 8.34 8.47
C GLY A 478 -3.13 9.37 9.04
N GLY A 479 -3.54 10.13 10.04
CA GLY A 479 -2.71 11.16 10.64
C GLY A 479 -3.39 11.90 11.78
N ARG A 480 -2.55 12.51 12.63
CA ARG A 480 -2.92 13.48 13.66
C ARG A 480 -2.91 14.89 13.06
N GLY A 481 -3.86 15.72 13.47
CA GLY A 481 -4.05 17.08 12.98
C GLY A 481 -5.21 17.16 11.98
N GLU A 482 -5.67 18.39 11.73
CA GLU A 482 -6.68 18.64 10.72
C GLU A 482 -6.17 18.23 9.33
N LYS A 483 -6.99 17.47 8.60
CA LYS A 483 -6.71 17.07 7.22
C LYS A 483 -7.06 18.26 6.32
N THR A 484 -6.08 18.83 5.63
CA THR A 484 -6.22 20.07 4.86
C THR A 484 -6.43 19.87 3.35
N ALA A 485 -6.27 18.64 2.83
CA ALA A 485 -6.50 18.30 1.43
C ALA A 485 -6.97 16.85 1.26
N SER A 486 -7.71 16.56 0.18
CA SER A 486 -8.09 15.20 -0.23
C SER A 486 -6.88 14.41 -0.73
N ARG A 487 -6.85 13.10 -0.50
CA ARG A 487 -5.76 12.18 -0.91
C ARG A 487 -4.36 12.63 -0.46
N THR A 488 -4.26 13.18 0.75
CA THR A 488 -2.99 13.40 1.45
C THR A 488 -2.42 12.08 1.98
N LEU A 489 -1.17 12.09 2.45
CA LEU A 489 -0.47 10.90 2.94
C LEU A 489 -1.26 10.16 4.03
N ASN A 490 -1.85 9.01 3.71
CA ASN A 490 -2.49 8.13 4.69
C ASN A 490 -1.45 7.20 5.32
N ARG A 491 -1.07 7.48 6.57
CA ARG A 491 -0.07 6.67 7.30
C ARG A 491 -0.61 5.34 7.82
N ALA A 492 -1.89 5.04 7.62
CA ALA A 492 -2.44 3.73 7.92
C ALA A 492 -2.15 2.72 6.79
N THR A 493 -2.03 3.19 5.55
CA THR A 493 -2.02 2.38 4.31
C THR A 493 -0.81 2.66 3.43
N ASN A 494 -0.54 3.92 3.08
CA ASN A 494 0.51 4.29 2.13
C ASN A 494 1.92 4.39 2.74
N THR A 495 2.06 4.38 4.07
CA THR A 495 3.35 4.51 4.75
C THR A 495 3.82 3.17 5.33
N LEU A 496 4.93 2.65 4.84
CA LEU A 496 5.58 1.47 5.38
C LEU A 496 6.51 1.83 6.55
N ARG A 497 6.37 1.12 7.67
CA ARG A 497 7.10 1.38 8.92
C ARG A 497 7.63 0.09 9.52
N GLN A 498 8.74 0.17 10.26
CA GLN A 498 9.33 -1.02 10.85
C GLN A 498 8.42 -1.54 12.00
N PRO A 499 7.86 -2.78 11.92
CA PRO A 499 6.90 -3.28 12.92
C PRO A 499 7.52 -3.53 14.31
N GLY A 500 8.83 -3.79 14.34
CA GLY A 500 9.53 -4.15 15.57
C GLY A 500 8.96 -5.42 16.21
N SER A 501 8.79 -5.41 17.53
CA SER A 501 8.41 -6.60 18.31
C SER A 501 6.98 -7.14 18.10
N THR A 502 6.10 -6.50 17.31
CA THR A 502 4.84 -7.12 16.87
C THR A 502 5.09 -8.29 15.91
N PHE A 503 6.17 -8.21 15.12
CA PHE A 503 6.49 -9.19 14.08
C PHE A 503 6.97 -10.55 14.61
N LYS A 504 7.43 -10.61 15.87
CA LYS A 504 7.81 -11.87 16.57
C LYS A 504 6.73 -12.93 16.52
N VAL A 505 5.49 -12.49 16.70
CA VAL A 505 4.32 -13.37 16.72
C VAL A 505 4.11 -13.98 15.34
N ILE A 506 4.18 -13.15 14.29
CA ILE A 506 3.94 -13.53 12.89
C ILE A 506 5.08 -14.40 12.35
N ALA A 507 6.34 -13.96 12.49
CA ALA A 507 7.48 -14.56 11.79
C ALA A 507 8.33 -15.55 12.61
N SER A 508 8.21 -15.58 13.95
CA SER A 508 8.92 -16.57 14.79
C SER A 508 7.97 -17.57 15.42
N PHE A 509 6.98 -17.09 16.18
CA PHE A 509 6.20 -17.96 17.07
C PHE A 509 5.05 -18.69 16.36
N ALA A 510 4.29 -18.00 15.49
CA ALA A 510 3.23 -18.62 14.71
C ALA A 510 3.74 -19.81 13.85
N PRO A 511 4.73 -19.67 12.96
CA PRO A 511 5.27 -20.80 12.19
C PRO A 511 5.84 -21.93 13.05
N ALA A 512 6.46 -21.61 14.19
CA ALA A 512 7.01 -22.64 15.08
C ALA A 512 5.90 -23.52 15.70
N LEU A 513 4.79 -22.91 16.13
CA LEU A 513 3.63 -23.62 16.65
C LEU A 513 2.84 -24.33 15.54
N ASP A 514 2.66 -23.69 14.38
CA ASP A 514 1.75 -24.16 13.34
C ASP A 514 2.34 -25.30 12.49
N SER A 515 3.65 -25.25 12.19
CA SER A 515 4.31 -26.20 11.28
C SER A 515 5.44 -27.03 11.90
N MET A 516 6.10 -26.58 12.96
CA MET A 516 7.30 -27.25 13.49
C MET A 516 7.07 -28.06 14.78
N GLY A 517 5.82 -28.15 15.26
CA GLY A 517 5.47 -28.89 16.48
C GLY A 517 6.02 -28.28 17.77
N ALA A 518 6.46 -27.02 17.73
CA ALA A 518 6.75 -26.28 18.96
C ALA A 518 5.44 -25.97 19.71
N THR A 519 5.54 -25.77 21.01
CA THR A 519 4.40 -25.41 21.86
C THR A 519 4.69 -24.11 22.58
N LEU A 520 3.68 -23.50 23.21
CA LEU A 520 3.92 -22.35 24.11
C LEU A 520 4.92 -22.66 25.23
N ALA A 521 5.04 -23.93 25.60
CA ALA A 521 5.97 -24.47 26.59
C ALA A 521 7.41 -24.64 26.08
N THR A 522 7.67 -24.64 24.77
CA THR A 522 9.02 -24.86 24.20
C THR A 522 10.00 -23.82 24.75
N THR A 523 11.07 -24.29 25.38
CA THR A 523 12.05 -23.47 26.10
C THR A 523 13.32 -23.20 25.29
N TYR A 524 13.77 -21.95 25.32
CA TYR A 524 15.08 -21.53 24.82
C TYR A 524 15.89 -20.90 25.96
N TYR A 525 17.21 -20.90 25.87
CA TYR A 525 18.08 -20.30 26.89
C TYR A 525 18.39 -18.83 26.56
N ASP A 526 17.80 -17.92 27.33
CA ASP A 526 18.07 -16.49 27.29
C ASP A 526 19.47 -16.21 27.86
N ALA A 527 20.43 -16.05 26.96
CA ALA A 527 21.87 -15.92 27.19
C ALA A 527 22.50 -15.17 25.99
N PRO A 528 23.77 -14.69 26.06
CA PRO A 528 24.44 -14.00 24.95
C PRO A 528 24.32 -14.77 23.63
N TYR A 529 23.70 -14.15 22.62
CA TYR A 529 23.37 -14.83 21.37
C TYR A 529 23.79 -14.01 20.15
N SER A 530 24.40 -14.68 19.16
CA SER A 530 24.90 -14.06 17.94
C SER A 530 24.67 -14.97 16.73
N VAL A 531 24.26 -14.38 15.61
CA VAL A 531 24.13 -15.07 14.32
C VAL A 531 25.11 -14.45 13.35
N GLY A 532 26.13 -15.23 12.95
CA GLY A 532 27.29 -14.70 12.22
C GLY A 532 27.96 -13.57 13.01
N LYS A 533 28.07 -12.38 12.39
CA LYS A 533 28.67 -11.18 13.02
C LYS A 533 27.68 -10.34 13.83
N LYS A 534 26.39 -10.68 13.85
CA LYS A 534 25.35 -9.86 14.49
C LYS A 534 24.97 -10.43 15.85
N SER A 535 25.22 -9.67 16.92
CA SER A 535 24.78 -10.02 18.28
C SER A 535 23.40 -9.45 18.59
N PHE A 536 22.60 -10.21 19.34
CA PHE A 536 21.24 -9.88 19.75
C PHE A 536 21.15 -9.79 21.27
N ARG A 537 20.34 -8.84 21.76
CA ARG A 537 20.15 -8.57 23.19
C ARG A 537 18.70 -8.19 23.48
N ASN A 538 18.25 -8.45 24.70
CA ASN A 538 16.99 -7.88 25.20
C ASN A 538 17.15 -6.37 25.49
N TRP A 539 16.05 -5.68 25.79
CA TRP A 539 16.06 -4.25 26.20
C TRP A 539 16.40 -4.08 27.68
N TYR A 540 16.42 -5.16 28.45
CA TYR A 540 16.93 -5.23 29.82
C TYR A 540 18.35 -5.80 29.85
N SER A 541 19.10 -5.53 30.92
CA SER A 541 20.57 -5.70 30.99
C SER A 541 21.07 -7.08 31.43
N LYS A 542 20.21 -7.94 31.96
CA LYS A 542 20.56 -9.30 32.43
C LYS A 542 19.94 -10.38 31.55
N PHE A 543 20.50 -11.58 31.60
CA PHE A 543 20.00 -12.78 30.93
C PHE A 543 19.18 -13.63 31.91
N LEU A 544 18.01 -14.13 31.50
CA LEU A 544 17.07 -14.84 32.39
C LEU A 544 17.21 -16.37 32.40
N GLY A 545 18.05 -16.95 31.55
CA GLY A 545 18.19 -18.39 31.39
C GLY A 545 16.99 -19.00 30.66
N TYR A 546 16.52 -20.19 31.06
CA TYR A 546 15.41 -20.84 30.36
C TYR A 546 14.13 -20.01 30.44
N SER A 547 13.59 -19.72 29.27
CA SER A 547 12.31 -19.05 29.07
C SER A 547 11.56 -19.70 27.91
N ASN A 548 10.25 -19.83 28.04
CA ASN A 548 9.40 -20.49 27.03
C ASN A 548 8.82 -19.50 25.99
N ILE A 549 8.22 -20.02 24.91
CA ILE A 549 7.58 -19.20 23.86
C ILE A 549 6.51 -18.26 24.44
N ARG A 550 5.69 -18.73 25.40
CA ARG A 550 4.72 -17.88 26.10
C ARG A 550 5.39 -16.66 26.75
N GLU A 551 6.47 -16.88 27.50
CA GLU A 551 7.25 -15.79 28.10
C GLU A 551 7.91 -14.88 27.05
N GLY A 552 8.35 -15.45 25.92
CA GLY A 552 8.79 -14.72 24.74
C GLY A 552 7.74 -13.78 24.15
N ILE A 553 6.47 -14.19 24.11
CA ILE A 553 5.33 -13.36 23.67
C ILE A 553 4.97 -12.31 24.74
N VAL A 554 4.67 -12.75 25.96
CA VAL A 554 4.15 -11.93 27.07
C VAL A 554 5.11 -10.80 27.44
N TYR A 555 6.37 -11.16 27.69
CA TYR A 555 7.42 -10.21 28.06
C TYR A 555 8.13 -9.64 26.85
N SER A 556 7.86 -10.13 25.63
CA SER A 556 8.44 -9.63 24.38
C SER A 556 9.94 -9.93 24.20
N MET A 557 10.47 -11.02 24.76
CA MET A 557 11.91 -11.33 24.76
C MET A 557 12.51 -11.36 23.34
N ASN A 558 13.65 -10.70 23.14
CA ASN A 558 14.32 -10.66 21.83
C ASN A 558 15.02 -11.98 21.53
N ILE A 559 15.81 -12.48 22.48
CA ILE A 559 16.67 -13.65 22.25
C ILE A 559 15.83 -14.91 22.04
N VAL A 560 14.77 -15.11 22.84
CA VAL A 560 13.80 -16.20 22.65
C VAL A 560 13.18 -16.18 21.24
N ALA A 561 12.83 -15.00 20.71
CA ALA A 561 12.24 -14.89 19.36
C ALA A 561 13.25 -15.17 18.23
N VAL A 562 14.51 -14.74 18.39
CA VAL A 562 15.57 -15.02 17.41
C VAL A 562 16.00 -16.49 17.47
N ARG A 563 16.15 -17.07 18.66
CA ARG A 563 16.42 -18.50 18.82
C ARG A 563 15.28 -19.35 18.26
N CYS A 564 14.03 -19.03 18.55
CA CYS A 564 12.88 -19.69 17.92
C CYS A 564 12.94 -19.62 16.38
N MET A 565 13.37 -18.48 15.81
CA MET A 565 13.57 -18.35 14.36
C MET A 565 14.72 -19.21 13.82
N MET A 566 15.84 -19.30 14.54
CA MET A 566 17.08 -19.88 14.02
C MET A 566 17.32 -21.35 14.42
N GLU A 567 16.70 -21.81 15.51
CA GLU A 567 16.89 -23.13 16.11
C GLU A 567 15.68 -24.06 15.91
N THR A 568 14.56 -23.57 15.34
CA THR A 568 13.30 -24.36 15.24
C THR A 568 12.53 -24.15 13.93
N ILE A 569 12.48 -22.94 13.38
CA ILE A 569 12.00 -22.69 12.00
C ILE A 569 13.21 -22.33 11.10
N SER A 570 12.95 -21.64 9.99
CA SER A 570 13.96 -20.84 9.29
C SER A 570 13.41 -19.43 9.02
N PRO A 571 14.28 -18.43 8.71
CA PRO A 571 13.82 -17.10 8.31
C PRO A 571 12.86 -17.12 7.10
N GLU A 572 13.11 -18.00 6.13
CA GLU A 572 12.27 -18.18 4.94
C GLU A 572 10.85 -18.62 5.31
N LEU A 573 10.71 -19.57 6.23
CA LEU A 573 9.40 -20.00 6.73
C LEU A 573 8.70 -18.85 7.51
N GLY A 574 9.47 -18.03 8.24
CA GLY A 574 8.96 -16.83 8.89
C GLY A 574 8.43 -15.78 7.92
N VAL A 575 9.09 -15.61 6.76
CA VAL A 575 8.61 -14.74 5.67
C VAL A 575 7.33 -15.30 5.04
N GLN A 576 7.31 -16.60 4.69
CA GLN A 576 6.13 -17.25 4.11
C GLN A 576 4.89 -17.12 5.02
N TYR A 577 5.06 -17.20 6.34
CA TYR A 577 3.96 -16.99 7.28
C TYR A 577 3.49 -15.52 7.33
N ALA A 578 4.39 -14.54 7.17
CA ALA A 578 4.02 -13.14 7.06
C ALA A 578 3.21 -12.88 5.78
N GLU A 579 3.65 -13.40 4.64
CA GLU A 579 2.92 -13.31 3.36
C GLU A 579 1.54 -14.00 3.45
N LYS A 580 1.49 -15.21 4.03
CA LYS A 580 0.25 -15.95 4.28
C LYS A 580 -0.69 -15.22 5.26
N MET A 581 -0.20 -14.28 6.06
CA MET A 581 -0.98 -13.41 6.95
C MET A 581 -1.21 -12.00 6.37
N GLY A 582 -0.95 -11.81 5.07
CA GLY A 582 -1.30 -10.59 4.33
C GLY A 582 -0.25 -9.49 4.31
N ILE A 583 0.99 -9.76 4.72
CA ILE A 583 2.10 -8.80 4.56
C ILE A 583 2.66 -8.89 3.14
N THR A 584 2.41 -7.86 2.32
CA THR A 584 2.75 -7.85 0.88
C THR A 584 4.15 -7.31 0.58
N THR A 585 4.81 -6.74 1.59
CA THR A 585 6.05 -5.94 1.46
C THR A 585 7.34 -6.73 1.66
N MET A 586 7.23 -8.05 1.83
CA MET A 586 8.32 -8.97 2.09
C MET A 586 9.23 -9.20 0.87
N SER A 587 10.47 -9.64 1.11
CA SER A 587 11.43 -9.91 0.05
C SER A 587 12.49 -10.94 0.45
N ASP A 588 13.22 -11.49 -0.53
CA ASP A 588 14.34 -12.42 -0.27
C ASP A 588 15.46 -11.85 0.61
N LYS A 589 15.54 -10.52 0.74
CA LYS A 589 16.50 -9.84 1.64
C LYS A 589 16.14 -10.05 3.12
N ASP A 590 14.90 -10.42 3.40
CA ASP A 590 14.34 -10.63 4.73
C ASP A 590 14.54 -12.06 5.24
N TYR A 591 15.24 -12.91 4.49
CA TYR A 591 15.72 -14.23 4.94
C TYR A 591 16.93 -14.11 5.88
N ASN A 592 16.73 -13.45 7.03
CA ASN A 592 17.77 -13.25 8.02
C ASN A 592 17.22 -13.13 9.45
N ALA A 593 18.06 -13.41 10.45
CA ALA A 593 17.72 -13.42 11.88
C ALA A 593 17.14 -12.09 12.43
N SER A 594 17.28 -10.97 11.72
CA SER A 594 16.68 -9.68 12.13
C SER A 594 15.16 -9.67 11.96
N THR A 595 14.64 -10.47 11.03
CA THR A 595 13.21 -10.58 10.71
C THR A 595 12.39 -10.99 11.93
N ALA A 596 12.92 -11.88 12.77
CA ALA A 596 12.33 -12.21 14.08
C ALA A 596 12.00 -10.98 14.95
N LEU A 597 12.74 -9.88 14.80
CA LEU A 597 12.56 -8.65 15.57
C LEU A 597 11.88 -7.53 14.76
N GLY A 598 11.30 -7.86 13.60
CA GLY A 598 10.74 -6.89 12.66
C GLY A 598 11.80 -6.08 11.91
N GLY A 599 13.04 -6.58 11.82
CA GLY A 599 14.14 -5.98 11.04
C GLY A 599 14.06 -6.31 9.56
N ILE A 600 12.94 -5.96 8.92
CA ILE A 600 12.63 -6.20 7.50
C ILE A 600 12.96 -4.98 6.63
N THR A 601 13.12 -5.22 5.33
CA THR A 601 13.66 -4.27 4.34
C THR A 601 12.72 -3.09 4.07
N SER A 602 11.43 -3.36 3.83
CA SER A 602 10.45 -2.35 3.43
C SER A 602 9.66 -1.76 4.60
N GLY A 603 9.49 -2.53 5.69
CA GLY A 603 8.47 -2.26 6.71
C GLY A 603 7.09 -2.81 6.34
N VAL A 604 6.07 -2.51 7.14
CA VAL A 604 4.66 -2.87 6.90
C VAL A 604 3.77 -1.63 7.04
N SER A 605 2.63 -1.60 6.37
CA SER A 605 1.55 -0.66 6.68
C SER A 605 0.82 -1.05 7.98
N ASN A 606 0.09 -0.11 8.57
CA ASN A 606 -0.73 -0.41 9.75
C ASN A 606 -1.93 -1.31 9.39
N LEU A 607 -2.49 -1.15 8.18
CA LEU A 607 -3.57 -1.99 7.65
C LEU A 607 -3.15 -3.45 7.51
N GLU A 608 -2.00 -3.74 6.89
CA GLU A 608 -1.48 -5.11 6.76
C GLU A 608 -1.21 -5.75 8.13
N LEU A 609 -0.55 -5.02 9.05
CA LEU A 609 -0.25 -5.53 10.39
C LEU A 609 -1.52 -5.80 11.19
N THR A 610 -2.54 -4.96 11.03
CA THR A 610 -3.87 -5.15 11.65
C THR A 610 -4.56 -6.37 11.07
N GLY A 611 -4.56 -6.55 9.74
CA GLY A 611 -5.09 -7.75 9.06
C GLY A 611 -4.41 -9.05 9.50
N ALA A 612 -3.09 -9.03 9.68
CA ALA A 612 -2.34 -10.18 10.20
C ALA A 612 -2.77 -10.56 11.62
N TYR A 613 -2.96 -9.59 12.52
CA TYR A 613 -3.49 -9.86 13.87
C TYR A 613 -4.97 -10.24 13.86
N ALA A 614 -5.75 -9.73 12.90
CA ALA A 614 -7.14 -10.11 12.72
C ALA A 614 -7.26 -11.60 12.33
N ALA A 615 -6.31 -12.14 11.55
CA ALA A 615 -6.25 -13.57 11.28
C ALA A 615 -6.06 -14.42 12.55
N ILE A 616 -5.27 -13.95 13.53
CA ILE A 616 -5.14 -14.62 14.84
C ILE A 616 -6.47 -14.54 15.60
N ALA A 617 -7.09 -13.37 15.64
CA ALA A 617 -8.37 -13.13 16.30
C ALA A 617 -9.53 -13.95 15.70
N ALA A 618 -9.49 -14.22 14.39
CA ALA A 618 -10.48 -14.98 13.62
C ALA A 618 -10.19 -16.49 13.55
N GLY A 619 -9.52 -17.06 14.57
CA GLY A 619 -9.26 -18.51 14.63
C GLY A 619 -8.33 -19.02 13.52
N GLY A 620 -7.43 -18.17 13.04
CA GLY A 620 -6.44 -18.50 12.01
C GLY A 620 -6.89 -18.23 10.58
N VAL A 621 -8.11 -17.74 10.34
CA VAL A 621 -8.59 -17.37 9.00
C VAL A 621 -8.15 -15.95 8.67
N TYR A 622 -7.26 -15.78 7.70
CA TYR A 622 -6.99 -14.46 7.14
C TYR A 622 -8.15 -14.03 6.24
N THR A 623 -8.58 -12.78 6.39
CA THR A 623 -9.54 -12.13 5.51
C THR A 623 -8.96 -10.80 5.06
N LYS A 624 -8.87 -10.58 3.74
CA LYS A 624 -8.31 -9.36 3.16
C LYS A 624 -9.16 -8.14 3.59
N PRO A 625 -8.55 -7.05 4.12
CA PRO A 625 -9.30 -5.86 4.52
C PRO A 625 -10.04 -5.20 3.35
N VAL A 626 -11.31 -4.86 3.55
CA VAL A 626 -12.16 -4.15 2.57
C VAL A 626 -12.81 -2.91 3.18
N PHE A 627 -13.01 -1.88 2.34
CA PHE A 627 -13.65 -0.61 2.71
C PHE A 627 -15.06 -0.44 2.12
N PHE A 628 -15.45 -1.30 1.17
CA PHE A 628 -16.78 -1.29 0.56
C PHE A 628 -17.34 -2.69 0.36
N THR A 629 -18.67 -2.80 0.38
CA THR A 629 -19.43 -4.06 0.23
C THR A 629 -20.13 -4.15 -1.11
N LYS A 630 -20.59 -3.03 -1.69
CA LYS A 630 -21.36 -3.02 -2.94
C LYS A 630 -21.21 -1.71 -3.71
N ILE A 631 -21.17 -1.79 -5.03
CA ILE A 631 -21.27 -0.65 -5.95
C ILE A 631 -22.49 -0.88 -6.85
N VAL A 632 -23.35 0.12 -6.93
CA VAL A 632 -24.56 0.15 -7.78
C VAL A 632 -24.43 1.32 -8.75
N ASP A 633 -24.87 1.18 -9.99
CA ASP A 633 -24.97 2.30 -10.95
C ASP A 633 -26.21 3.15 -10.72
N HIS A 634 -26.36 4.22 -11.51
CA HIS A 634 -27.50 5.13 -11.42
C HIS A 634 -28.85 4.44 -11.65
N ASP A 635 -28.90 3.44 -12.53
CA ASP A 635 -30.12 2.71 -12.88
C ASP A 635 -30.54 1.68 -11.80
N GLY A 636 -29.78 1.60 -10.68
CA GLY A 636 -30.03 0.67 -9.59
C GLY A 636 -29.48 -0.74 -9.84
N LYS A 637 -28.70 -0.94 -10.91
CA LYS A 637 -28.06 -2.23 -11.21
C LYS A 637 -26.76 -2.37 -10.42
N VAL A 638 -26.58 -3.51 -9.78
CA VAL A 638 -25.35 -3.83 -9.04
C VAL A 638 -24.22 -4.08 -10.04
N LEU A 639 -23.14 -3.29 -9.92
CA LEU A 639 -21.93 -3.44 -10.73
C LEU A 639 -20.92 -4.40 -10.08
N ILE A 640 -20.73 -4.28 -8.76
CA ILE A 640 -19.80 -5.10 -7.97
C ILE A 640 -20.44 -5.41 -6.62
N GLU A 641 -20.45 -6.68 -6.25
CA GLU A 641 -20.57 -7.13 -4.85
C GLU A 641 -19.16 -7.52 -4.37
N ASN A 642 -18.73 -6.99 -3.24
CA ASN A 642 -17.38 -7.15 -2.74
C ASN A 642 -17.32 -8.17 -1.61
N VAL A 643 -17.22 -9.44 -2.00
CA VAL A 643 -16.93 -10.54 -1.06
C VAL A 643 -15.42 -10.55 -0.78
N PRO A 644 -14.97 -10.43 0.49
CA PRO A 644 -13.54 -10.42 0.82
C PRO A 644 -12.85 -11.75 0.52
N GLU A 645 -11.61 -11.67 0.03
CA GLU A 645 -10.71 -12.82 -0.15
C GLU A 645 -10.34 -13.45 1.21
N ARG A 646 -10.35 -14.79 1.29
CA ARG A 646 -10.18 -15.55 2.55
C ARG A 646 -9.36 -16.82 2.36
N HIS A 647 -8.51 -17.14 3.33
CA HIS A 647 -7.83 -18.44 3.43
C HIS A 647 -7.40 -18.76 4.86
N GLN A 648 -7.16 -20.04 5.15
CA GLN A 648 -6.64 -20.48 6.45
C GLN A 648 -5.13 -20.16 6.54
N ALA A 649 -4.79 -19.15 7.34
CA ALA A 649 -3.41 -18.74 7.60
C ALA A 649 -2.74 -19.58 8.70
N LEU A 650 -3.45 -19.88 9.79
CA LEU A 650 -2.99 -20.69 10.92
C LEU A 650 -4.02 -21.78 11.26
N LYS A 651 -3.64 -22.88 11.91
CA LYS A 651 -4.61 -23.80 12.52
C LYS A 651 -5.43 -23.06 13.61
N PRO A 652 -6.72 -23.41 13.83
CA PRO A 652 -7.52 -22.82 14.91
C PRO A 652 -6.89 -22.99 16.30
N GLN A 653 -6.27 -24.15 16.56
CA GLN A 653 -5.55 -24.44 17.80
C GLN A 653 -4.35 -23.50 17.98
N THR A 654 -3.53 -23.31 16.94
CA THR A 654 -2.42 -22.34 16.94
C THR A 654 -2.92 -20.92 17.22
N ALA A 655 -3.97 -20.48 16.54
CA ALA A 655 -4.54 -19.16 16.71
C ALA A 655 -5.06 -18.92 18.14
N PHE A 656 -5.67 -19.94 18.76
CA PHE A 656 -6.07 -19.90 20.16
C PHE A 656 -4.86 -19.84 21.12
N LEU A 657 -3.83 -20.66 20.91
CA LEU A 657 -2.61 -20.65 21.74
C LEU A 657 -1.92 -19.27 21.70
N LEU A 658 -1.76 -18.69 20.50
CA LEU A 658 -1.26 -17.33 20.35
C LEU A 658 -2.16 -16.31 21.05
N THR A 659 -3.49 -16.42 20.90
CA THR A 659 -4.47 -15.56 21.58
C THR A 659 -4.36 -15.60 23.10
N ASP A 660 -4.20 -16.78 23.70
CA ASP A 660 -4.07 -16.94 25.15
C ASP A 660 -2.77 -16.29 25.69
N ALA A 661 -1.65 -16.46 24.97
CA ALA A 661 -0.39 -15.80 25.30
C ALA A 661 -0.45 -14.27 25.09
N LEU A 662 -1.13 -13.80 24.04
CA LEU A 662 -1.36 -12.38 23.76
C LEU A 662 -2.32 -11.73 24.76
N ARG A 663 -3.28 -12.49 25.32
CA ARG A 663 -4.11 -12.05 26.46
C ARG A 663 -3.25 -11.85 27.71
N GLU A 664 -2.33 -12.76 28.01
CA GLU A 664 -1.39 -12.59 29.14
C GLU A 664 -0.40 -11.43 28.90
N ALA A 665 -0.05 -11.12 27.64
CA ALA A 665 0.77 -9.94 27.30
C ALA A 665 0.12 -8.59 27.66
N VAL A 666 -1.22 -8.55 27.76
CA VAL A 666 -2.02 -7.36 28.13
C VAL A 666 -2.52 -7.42 29.58
N SER A 667 -2.84 -8.60 30.11
CA SER A 667 -3.49 -8.76 31.43
C SER A 667 -2.62 -9.37 32.53
N GLY A 668 -1.45 -9.91 32.19
CA GLY A 668 -0.56 -10.60 33.12
C GLY A 668 0.20 -9.70 34.11
N GLY A 669 0.88 -10.34 35.06
CA GLY A 669 1.73 -9.67 36.05
C GLY A 669 3.23 -9.73 35.72
N ALA A 670 4.02 -8.94 36.46
CA ALA A 670 5.46 -9.15 36.55
C ALA A 670 5.74 -10.52 37.22
N LYS A 671 6.72 -11.27 36.70
CA LYS A 671 6.98 -12.68 37.09
C LYS A 671 8.41 -12.93 37.58
N PHE A 672 9.38 -12.18 37.10
CA PHE A 672 10.79 -12.36 37.46
C PHE A 672 11.13 -11.47 38.67
N ALA A 673 11.60 -12.08 39.77
CA ALA A 673 11.92 -11.35 41.00
C ALA A 673 13.24 -10.57 40.92
N SER A 674 14.24 -11.12 40.23
CA SER A 674 15.60 -10.58 40.09
C SER A 674 15.76 -9.51 39.00
N VAL A 675 14.79 -9.41 38.09
CA VAL A 675 14.72 -8.41 37.01
C VAL A 675 13.28 -7.95 36.86
N LYS A 676 13.00 -6.66 37.07
CA LYS A 676 11.64 -6.09 36.96
C LYS A 676 11.15 -6.02 35.50
N VAL A 677 10.82 -7.17 34.92
CA VAL A 677 10.20 -7.28 33.59
C VAL A 677 8.69 -7.51 33.76
N SER A 678 7.90 -6.62 33.16
CA SER A 678 6.43 -6.66 33.17
C SER A 678 5.88 -6.89 31.76
N PRO A 679 4.65 -7.40 31.60
CA PRO A 679 4.04 -7.61 30.29
C PRO A 679 3.91 -6.30 29.51
N THR A 680 4.22 -6.36 28.22
CA THR A 680 4.46 -5.15 27.42
C THR A 680 3.19 -4.43 26.95
N GLY A 681 2.03 -5.09 27.00
CA GLY A 681 0.73 -4.58 26.56
C GLY A 681 -0.13 -3.92 27.65
N GLY A 682 0.27 -3.96 28.92
CA GLY A 682 -0.62 -3.65 30.08
C GLY A 682 -1.43 -2.35 30.03
N ARG A 683 -0.91 -1.30 29.39
CA ARG A 683 -1.61 -0.01 29.24
C ARG A 683 -2.77 -0.02 28.25
N ALA A 684 -2.77 -0.96 27.30
CA ALA A 684 -3.83 -1.14 26.31
C ALA A 684 -5.01 -1.99 26.83
N ARG A 685 -5.02 -2.40 28.10
CA ARG A 685 -6.09 -3.22 28.67
C ARG A 685 -7.41 -2.45 28.71
N VAL A 686 -8.41 -2.91 27.96
CA VAL A 686 -9.77 -2.36 28.02
C VAL A 686 -10.44 -2.82 29.33
N PRO A 687 -11.09 -1.93 30.11
CA PRO A 687 -11.87 -2.33 31.27
C PRO A 687 -13.13 -3.09 30.84
N GLY A 688 -13.52 -4.12 31.58
CA GLY A 688 -14.75 -4.89 31.30
C GLY A 688 -14.76 -5.70 30.00
N MET A 689 -13.66 -5.77 29.25
CA MET A 689 -13.56 -6.49 27.98
C MET A 689 -12.24 -7.27 27.86
N THR A 690 -12.32 -8.56 27.54
CA THR A 690 -11.13 -9.39 27.33
C THR A 690 -10.33 -8.87 26.15
N THR A 691 -9.05 -8.60 26.38
CA THR A 691 -8.14 -7.98 25.41
C THR A 691 -6.90 -8.84 25.23
N ALA A 692 -6.51 -9.08 23.98
CA ALA A 692 -5.23 -9.66 23.59
C ALA A 692 -4.47 -8.68 22.69
N GLY A 693 -3.13 -8.72 22.69
CA GLY A 693 -2.36 -7.89 21.77
C GLY A 693 -0.88 -7.84 22.05
N LYS A 694 -0.14 -7.18 21.16
CA LYS A 694 1.32 -7.09 21.20
C LYS A 694 1.77 -5.67 20.96
N SER A 695 2.71 -5.18 21.77
CA SER A 695 3.43 -3.94 21.47
C SER A 695 4.67 -4.19 20.62
N GLY A 696 4.94 -3.24 19.73
CA GLY A 696 6.21 -3.06 19.02
C GLY A 696 6.86 -1.74 19.40
N THR A 697 8.19 -1.69 19.34
CA THR A 697 9.00 -0.49 19.57
C THR A 697 10.30 -0.67 18.81
N THR A 698 10.68 0.31 18.00
CA THR A 698 11.92 0.28 17.22
C THR A 698 13.05 1.00 17.96
N THR A 699 14.29 0.86 17.48
CA THR A 699 15.45 1.49 18.12
C THR A 699 15.28 3.00 18.21
N ALA A 700 15.62 3.57 19.37
CA ALA A 700 15.41 5.00 19.68
C ALA A 700 13.94 5.47 19.67
N SER A 701 12.96 4.55 19.74
CA SER A 701 11.52 4.90 19.75
C SER A 701 11.11 5.74 18.53
N LYS A 702 11.60 5.39 17.34
CA LYS A 702 11.17 6.01 16.07
C LYS A 702 9.75 5.61 15.68
N ASP A 703 9.41 4.36 15.96
CA ASP A 703 8.10 3.75 15.70
C ASP A 703 7.60 3.07 16.98
N LEU A 704 6.37 3.40 17.35
CA LEU A 704 5.65 2.87 18.48
C LEU A 704 4.41 2.14 17.97
N TRP A 705 4.32 0.85 18.22
CA TRP A 705 3.21 0.02 17.77
C TRP A 705 2.44 -0.60 18.93
N PHE A 706 1.14 -0.73 18.76
CA PHE A 706 0.35 -1.73 19.45
C PHE A 706 -0.72 -2.28 18.49
N THR A 707 -0.74 -3.60 18.33
CA THR A 707 -1.76 -4.29 17.54
C THR A 707 -2.43 -5.30 18.46
N GLY A 708 -3.74 -5.21 18.59
CA GLY A 708 -4.51 -5.99 19.55
C GLY A 708 -5.96 -6.15 19.14
N PHE A 709 -6.66 -7.00 19.86
CA PHE A 709 -8.02 -7.39 19.55
C PHE A 709 -8.82 -7.77 20.80
N THR A 710 -10.12 -7.62 20.66
CA THR A 710 -11.17 -8.13 21.56
C THR A 710 -11.93 -9.25 20.83
N PRO A 711 -12.93 -9.91 21.45
CA PRO A 711 -13.79 -10.86 20.75
C PRO A 711 -14.58 -10.27 19.57
N TYR A 712 -14.65 -8.94 19.43
CA TYR A 712 -15.44 -8.26 18.39
C TYR A 712 -14.58 -7.60 17.30
N TYR A 713 -13.50 -6.91 17.69
CA TYR A 713 -12.74 -6.05 16.78
C TYR A 713 -11.23 -6.19 16.98
N THR A 714 -10.49 -6.05 15.88
CA THR A 714 -9.03 -5.94 15.86
C THR A 714 -8.66 -4.52 15.47
N ALA A 715 -7.69 -3.95 16.19
CA ALA A 715 -7.21 -2.60 15.93
C ALA A 715 -5.69 -2.49 16.06
N GLY A 716 -5.08 -1.77 15.12
CA GLY A 716 -3.67 -1.41 15.11
C GLY A 716 -3.46 0.08 15.25
N ILE A 717 -2.55 0.48 16.15
CA ILE A 717 -2.06 1.85 16.26
C ILE A 717 -0.55 1.90 16.00
N TRP A 718 -0.14 2.83 15.15
CA TRP A 718 1.25 3.26 14.98
C TRP A 718 1.39 4.71 15.43
N SER A 719 2.53 5.05 16.00
CA SER A 719 2.96 6.45 16.17
C SER A 719 4.45 6.60 15.86
N GLY A 720 4.81 7.71 15.21
CA GLY A 720 6.17 8.02 14.79
C GLY A 720 6.28 9.41 14.19
N ASN A 721 7.49 9.83 13.86
CA ASN A 721 7.74 11.05 13.10
C ASN A 721 7.95 10.73 11.62
N ASP A 722 7.50 11.62 10.73
CA ASP A 722 7.50 11.32 9.29
C ASP A 722 8.90 11.00 8.72
N ALA A 723 9.92 11.80 9.04
CA ALA A 723 11.30 11.53 8.64
C ALA A 723 12.04 10.57 9.60
N SER A 724 11.30 9.74 10.35
CA SER A 724 11.84 8.71 11.28
C SER A 724 12.78 9.25 12.36
N GLN A 725 12.53 10.49 12.83
CA GLN A 725 13.18 11.03 14.02
C GLN A 725 12.73 10.27 15.29
N PRO A 726 13.59 10.17 16.33
CA PRO A 726 13.19 9.66 17.65
C PRO A 726 12.01 10.46 18.26
N ILE A 727 11.07 9.77 18.91
CA ILE A 727 9.97 10.44 19.62
C ILE A 727 10.39 10.83 21.05
N SER A 728 10.34 12.12 21.35
CA SER A 728 10.33 12.68 22.71
C SER A 728 8.89 12.69 23.27
N GLY A 729 8.73 12.52 24.58
CA GLY A 729 7.42 12.45 25.27
C GLY A 729 7.03 11.06 25.81
N GLY A 730 7.75 10.01 25.45
CA GLY A 730 7.62 8.66 26.01
C GLY A 730 7.12 7.60 25.02
N SER A 731 7.33 6.32 25.34
CA SER A 731 7.17 5.18 24.41
C SER A 731 5.90 4.35 24.62
N SER A 732 4.82 4.95 25.13
CA SER A 732 3.64 4.19 25.59
C SER A 732 2.28 4.90 25.51
N TYR A 733 2.22 6.18 25.15
CA TYR A 733 0.95 6.93 25.08
C TYR A 733 0.01 6.40 24.00
N HIS A 734 0.54 5.84 22.90
CA HIS A 734 -0.24 5.18 21.85
C HIS A 734 -1.11 4.03 22.37
N LYS A 735 -0.64 3.31 23.40
CA LYS A 735 -1.44 2.25 24.06
C LYS A 735 -2.61 2.82 24.84
N ASP A 736 -2.46 4.04 25.38
CA ASP A 736 -3.53 4.73 26.11
C ASP A 736 -4.58 5.28 25.13
N ILE A 737 -4.16 5.82 23.98
CA ILE A 737 -5.06 6.22 22.87
C ILE A 737 -5.86 5.01 22.38
N TRP A 738 -5.18 3.90 22.07
CA TRP A 738 -5.83 2.65 21.68
C TRP A 738 -6.84 2.17 22.72
N LYS A 739 -6.49 2.23 24.02
CA LYS A 739 -7.40 1.89 25.12
C LYS A 739 -8.64 2.79 25.10
N LYS A 740 -8.47 4.12 25.05
CA LYS A 740 -9.60 5.08 25.08
C LYS A 740 -10.58 4.84 23.94
N ILE A 741 -10.06 4.68 22.71
CA ILE A 741 -10.87 4.35 21.54
C ILE A 741 -11.62 3.03 21.78
N MET A 742 -10.91 1.96 22.12
CA MET A 742 -11.52 0.63 22.26
C MET A 742 -12.52 0.55 23.42
N GLU A 743 -12.29 1.28 24.51
CA GLU A 743 -13.23 1.39 25.65
C GLU A 743 -14.57 2.03 25.21
N ARG A 744 -14.53 3.14 24.45
CA ARG A 744 -15.72 3.79 23.89
C ARG A 744 -16.41 2.97 22.78
N VAL A 745 -15.63 2.24 21.98
CA VAL A 745 -16.18 1.32 20.95
C VAL A 745 -16.95 0.17 21.59
N HIS A 746 -16.49 -0.36 22.73
CA HIS A 746 -17.09 -1.50 23.44
C HIS A 746 -18.12 -1.12 24.51
N GLU A 747 -18.45 0.17 24.65
CA GLU A 747 -19.47 0.62 25.60
C GLU A 747 -20.81 -0.10 25.36
N GLY A 748 -21.34 -0.74 26.41
CA GLY A 748 -22.58 -1.54 26.36
C GLY A 748 -22.44 -2.95 25.78
N LEU A 749 -21.26 -3.37 25.28
CA LEU A 749 -21.04 -4.74 24.80
C LEU A 749 -20.68 -5.70 25.95
N PRO A 750 -21.25 -6.92 26.01
CA PRO A 750 -20.82 -7.93 26.97
C PRO A 750 -19.46 -8.53 26.57
N ASP A 751 -18.67 -9.00 27.53
CA ASP A 751 -17.43 -9.75 27.28
C ASP A 751 -17.72 -11.26 27.18
N PRO A 752 -17.69 -11.86 25.98
CA PRO A 752 -17.84 -13.31 25.83
C PRO A 752 -16.52 -14.07 26.11
N GLY A 753 -15.39 -13.36 26.28
CA GLY A 753 -14.06 -13.96 26.23
C GLY A 753 -13.68 -14.48 24.84
N PHE A 754 -12.52 -15.12 24.74
CA PHE A 754 -12.09 -15.77 23.49
C PHE A 754 -12.56 -17.23 23.45
N PRO A 755 -13.14 -17.70 22.32
CA PRO A 755 -13.59 -19.09 22.19
C PRO A 755 -12.39 -20.05 22.19
N VAL A 756 -12.55 -21.17 22.90
CA VAL A 756 -11.57 -22.28 22.88
C VAL A 756 -12.00 -23.26 21.78
N PRO A 757 -11.16 -23.57 20.78
CA PRO A 757 -11.47 -24.55 19.75
C PRO A 757 -11.34 -25.99 20.29
N ASP A 758 -11.97 -26.93 19.59
CA ASP A 758 -11.81 -28.36 19.87
C ASP A 758 -10.35 -28.82 19.71
N GLY A 759 -9.98 -29.86 20.47
CA GLY A 759 -8.61 -30.40 20.46
C GLY A 759 -7.61 -29.58 21.27
N ILE A 760 -8.06 -28.72 22.19
CA ILE A 760 -7.20 -28.06 23.18
C ILE A 760 -7.24 -28.82 24.53
N VAL A 761 -6.06 -29.17 25.05
CA VAL A 761 -5.90 -29.83 26.36
C VAL A 761 -5.09 -28.96 27.33
N LYS A 762 -5.16 -29.28 28.63
CA LYS A 762 -4.45 -28.59 29.72
C LYS A 762 -3.53 -29.56 30.44
N VAL A 763 -2.25 -29.20 30.61
CA VAL A 763 -1.26 -30.05 31.30
C VAL A 763 -0.45 -29.23 32.29
N GLN A 764 -0.13 -29.81 33.45
CA GLN A 764 0.78 -29.21 34.42
C GLN A 764 2.24 -29.50 34.05
N ILE A 765 3.00 -28.44 33.79
CA ILE A 765 4.36 -28.51 33.29
C ILE A 765 5.32 -27.69 34.14
N CYS A 766 6.61 -28.03 34.04
CA CYS A 766 7.69 -27.24 34.59
C CYS A 766 8.07 -26.10 33.62
N ARG A 767 7.91 -24.85 34.07
CA ARG A 767 8.25 -23.60 33.37
C ARG A 767 9.62 -23.61 32.69
N LYS A 768 10.63 -24.13 33.39
CA LYS A 768 12.04 -24.10 32.98
C LYS A 768 12.42 -25.20 31.98
N SER A 769 11.57 -26.20 31.76
CA SER A 769 11.86 -27.33 30.86
C SER A 769 10.84 -27.54 29.74
N GLY A 770 9.65 -26.94 29.84
CA GLY A 770 8.51 -27.21 28.95
C GLY A 770 7.91 -28.61 29.08
N LYS A 771 8.44 -29.43 30.00
CA LYS A 771 8.13 -30.85 30.20
C LYS A 771 7.25 -31.07 31.43
N LEU A 772 6.73 -32.29 31.61
CA LEU A 772 5.89 -32.65 32.76
C LEU A 772 6.61 -32.32 34.08
N ALA A 773 5.90 -31.67 34.98
CA ALA A 773 6.45 -31.31 36.29
C ALA A 773 6.69 -32.55 37.16
N ILE A 774 7.80 -32.55 37.90
CA ILE A 774 8.08 -33.55 38.93
C ILE A 774 7.63 -32.97 40.29
N PRO A 775 6.60 -33.53 40.95
CA PRO A 775 6.18 -33.08 42.28
C PRO A 775 7.30 -33.19 43.32
N GLY A 776 7.41 -32.22 44.22
CA GLY A 776 8.47 -32.16 45.23
C GLY A 776 9.86 -31.76 44.71
N VAL A 777 10.04 -31.69 43.39
CA VAL A 777 11.26 -31.16 42.75
C VAL A 777 10.94 -29.83 42.06
N CYS A 778 10.06 -29.82 41.06
CA CYS A 778 9.70 -28.60 40.33
C CYS A 778 8.82 -27.63 41.15
N THR A 779 8.16 -28.13 42.20
CA THR A 779 7.40 -27.29 43.15
C THR A 779 8.28 -26.63 44.19
N ASN A 780 9.51 -27.13 44.36
CA ASN A 780 10.48 -26.73 45.37
C ASN A 780 11.71 -26.11 44.67
N GLU A 781 11.50 -25.40 43.56
CA GLU A 781 12.56 -24.70 42.84
C GLU A 781 13.07 -23.53 43.71
N PRO A 782 14.37 -23.15 43.65
CA PRO A 782 14.92 -22.16 44.59
C PRO A 782 14.26 -20.77 44.61
N ARG A 783 13.51 -20.37 43.59
CA ARG A 783 12.71 -19.13 43.52
C ARG A 783 11.23 -19.36 43.81
N GLY A 784 10.82 -20.59 44.12
CA GLY A 784 9.46 -20.98 44.50
C GLY A 784 8.89 -22.12 43.64
N ASN A 785 7.66 -21.96 43.17
CA ASN A 785 6.98 -23.00 42.39
C ASN A 785 7.18 -22.78 40.88
N ALA A 786 7.94 -23.66 40.23
CA ALA A 786 8.14 -23.62 38.78
C ALA A 786 7.04 -24.33 37.98
N VAL A 787 6.03 -24.92 38.64
CA VAL A 787 4.90 -25.61 37.99
C VAL A 787 3.81 -24.62 37.59
N TYR A 788 3.28 -24.77 36.37
CA TYR A 788 2.06 -24.08 35.95
C TYR A 788 1.23 -24.94 34.99
N THR A 789 -0.04 -24.59 34.80
CA THR A 789 -0.90 -25.23 33.79
C THR A 789 -0.75 -24.49 32.47
N GLU A 790 -0.47 -25.22 31.40
CA GLU A 790 -0.31 -24.71 30.04
C GLU A 790 -1.33 -25.38 29.09
N TYR A 791 -1.69 -24.66 28.03
CA TYR A 791 -2.56 -25.15 26.96
C TYR A 791 -1.72 -25.80 25.83
N PHE A 792 -2.24 -26.91 25.30
CA PHE A 792 -1.63 -27.65 24.18
C PHE A 792 -2.69 -28.02 23.14
N GLU A 793 -2.26 -28.14 21.89
CA GLU A 793 -3.00 -28.90 20.87
C GLU A 793 -2.89 -30.39 21.23
N ALA A 794 -4.00 -31.13 21.19
CA ALA A 794 -4.04 -32.54 21.60
C ALA A 794 -3.08 -33.39 20.76
N GLY A 795 -2.22 -34.16 21.43
CA GLY A 795 -1.11 -34.89 20.83
C GLY A 795 0.22 -34.13 20.78
N THR A 796 0.26 -32.86 21.20
CA THR A 796 1.50 -32.06 21.33
C THR A 796 1.95 -31.87 22.79
N GLU A 797 1.15 -32.32 23.76
CA GLU A 797 1.51 -32.27 25.17
C GLU A 797 2.78 -33.08 25.51
N PRO A 798 3.62 -32.60 26.44
CA PRO A 798 4.86 -33.30 26.79
C PRO A 798 4.58 -34.62 27.49
N THR A 799 5.26 -35.68 27.05
CA THR A 799 5.24 -37.02 27.67
C THR A 799 6.45 -37.29 28.56
N LEU A 800 7.50 -36.47 28.44
CA LEU A 800 8.74 -36.59 29.24
C LEU A 800 8.64 -35.76 30.52
N LEU A 801 9.27 -36.24 31.59
CA LEU A 801 9.47 -35.51 32.84
C LEU A 801 10.52 -34.40 32.70
N CYS A 802 10.49 -33.44 33.63
CA CYS A 802 11.47 -32.36 33.72
C CYS A 802 12.92 -32.89 33.78
N ASP A 803 13.78 -32.34 32.91
CA ASP A 803 15.22 -32.62 32.81
C ASP A 803 16.09 -31.44 33.29
N ARG A 804 15.47 -30.37 33.81
CA ARG A 804 16.16 -29.13 34.23
C ARG A 804 16.25 -28.96 35.74
N HIS A 805 15.37 -29.56 36.53
CA HIS A 805 15.49 -29.56 37.98
C HIS A 805 16.02 -30.92 38.45
N VAL A 806 17.10 -30.89 39.23
CA VAL A 806 17.71 -32.07 39.84
C VAL A 806 17.65 -31.90 41.36
N LYS A 807 17.25 -32.96 42.05
CA LYS A 807 17.31 -33.04 43.51
C LYS A 807 18.62 -33.74 43.90
N THR A 808 19.37 -33.16 44.83
CA THR A 808 20.60 -33.77 45.39
C THR A 808 20.70 -33.48 46.87
N GLU A 809 21.57 -34.20 47.55
CA GLU A 809 22.04 -33.84 48.88
C GLU A 809 23.12 -32.75 48.80
N ILE A 810 23.08 -31.82 49.75
CA ILE A 810 24.11 -30.84 50.06
C ILE A 810 24.61 -31.04 51.49
N CYS A 811 25.89 -30.79 51.70
CA CYS A 811 26.50 -30.80 53.03
C CYS A 811 26.02 -29.59 53.84
N THR A 812 25.50 -29.82 55.04
CA THR A 812 24.93 -28.74 55.89
C THR A 812 25.98 -27.71 56.31
N GLU A 813 27.24 -28.12 56.46
CA GLU A 813 28.34 -27.24 56.88
C GLU A 813 28.93 -26.39 55.73
N SER A 814 29.13 -26.99 54.55
CA SER A 814 29.79 -26.32 53.42
C SER A 814 28.83 -25.65 52.42
N GLY A 815 27.54 -26.02 52.44
CA GLY A 815 26.57 -25.64 51.41
C GLY A 815 26.86 -26.19 50.01
N GLN A 816 27.88 -27.05 49.87
CA GLN A 816 28.32 -27.66 48.61
C GLN A 816 27.67 -29.03 48.41
N ALA A 817 27.72 -29.56 47.18
CA ALA A 817 27.12 -30.85 46.85
C ALA A 817 27.76 -31.96 47.69
N ALA A 818 26.93 -32.76 48.35
CA ALA A 818 27.40 -33.71 49.35
C ALA A 818 28.32 -34.79 48.75
N THR A 819 29.22 -35.27 49.59
CA THR A 819 30.07 -36.44 49.39
C THR A 819 29.68 -37.51 50.41
N GLU A 820 30.15 -38.75 50.23
CA GLU A 820 29.95 -39.83 51.21
C GLU A 820 30.61 -39.58 52.58
N PHE A 821 31.45 -38.55 52.70
CA PHE A 821 32.14 -38.15 53.92
C PHE A 821 31.45 -37.00 54.68
N CYS A 822 30.35 -36.45 54.16
CA CYS A 822 29.63 -35.37 54.83
C CYS A 822 28.88 -35.92 56.07
N PRO A 823 29.11 -35.37 57.28
CA PRO A 823 28.53 -35.91 58.51
C PRO A 823 27.01 -35.67 58.60
N GLU A 824 26.55 -34.54 58.05
CA GLU A 824 25.14 -34.19 57.92
C GLU A 824 24.87 -33.66 56.50
N THR A 825 23.74 -34.08 55.93
CA THR A 825 23.27 -33.63 54.62
C THR A 825 21.83 -33.13 54.69
N ALA A 826 21.49 -32.23 53.77
CA ALA A 826 20.14 -31.74 53.54
C ALA A 826 19.79 -31.87 52.05
N GLU A 827 18.52 -32.07 51.73
CA GLU A 827 18.07 -32.12 50.34
C GLU A 827 17.93 -30.72 49.74
N GLY A 828 18.48 -30.50 48.55
CA GLY A 828 18.31 -29.28 47.75
C GLY A 828 17.86 -29.57 46.32
N VAL A 829 17.14 -28.63 45.72
CA VAL A 829 16.78 -28.65 44.29
C VAL A 829 17.63 -27.62 43.56
N PHE A 830 18.23 -28.05 42.45
CA PHE A 830 19.15 -27.26 41.64
C PHE A 830 18.76 -27.31 40.17
N LEU A 831 19.23 -26.33 39.41
CA LEU A 831 18.91 -26.15 38.00
C LEU A 831 20.08 -26.57 37.10
N VAL A 832 19.79 -27.34 36.05
CA VAL A 832 20.75 -27.79 35.03
C VAL A 832 20.77 -26.80 33.88
N VAL A 833 21.76 -25.91 33.84
CA VAL A 833 21.96 -24.92 32.76
C VAL A 833 22.87 -25.45 31.64
N PRO A 834 22.80 -24.90 30.42
CA PRO A 834 23.73 -25.25 29.35
C PRO A 834 25.16 -24.83 29.68
N PHE A 835 26.13 -25.70 29.41
CA PHE A 835 27.54 -25.40 29.61
C PHE A 835 28.05 -24.37 28.59
N GLY A 836 28.87 -23.42 29.04
CA GLY A 836 29.54 -22.45 28.17
C GLY A 836 28.69 -21.26 27.69
N GLU A 837 27.38 -21.22 27.96
CA GLU A 837 26.49 -20.13 27.53
C GLU A 837 26.56 -18.86 28.40
N GLY A 838 27.49 -18.80 29.35
CA GLY A 838 27.71 -17.62 30.21
C GLY A 838 26.71 -17.49 31.37
N ALA A 839 26.88 -16.41 32.14
CA ALA A 839 26.12 -16.18 33.37
C ALA A 839 24.72 -15.60 33.09
N THR A 840 23.70 -16.23 33.69
CA THR A 840 22.29 -15.82 33.64
C THR A 840 21.69 -15.82 35.05
N ASP A 841 20.43 -15.41 35.20
CA ASP A 841 19.67 -15.56 36.45
C ASP A 841 19.58 -17.02 36.90
N ASP A 842 19.58 -17.97 35.96
CA ASP A 842 19.56 -19.40 36.25
C ASP A 842 20.91 -19.92 36.78
N SER A 843 22.03 -19.25 36.46
CA SER A 843 23.38 -19.66 36.87
C SER A 843 23.64 -19.61 38.38
N GLN A 844 22.88 -18.84 39.16
CA GLN A 844 23.04 -18.78 40.62
C GLN A 844 22.34 -19.95 41.35
N TYR A 845 21.51 -20.72 40.64
CA TYR A 845 20.74 -21.85 41.18
C TYR A 845 21.24 -23.20 40.66
N THR A 846 22.42 -23.22 40.02
CA THR A 846 23.06 -24.45 39.55
C THR A 846 23.58 -25.28 40.71
N LEU A 847 23.76 -26.59 40.46
CA LEU A 847 24.42 -27.49 41.40
C LEU A 847 25.77 -26.89 41.85
N PRO A 848 26.01 -26.68 43.15
CA PRO A 848 27.31 -26.23 43.64
C PRO A 848 28.39 -27.28 43.38
N PRO A 849 29.69 -26.91 43.42
CA PRO A 849 30.77 -27.89 43.36
C PRO A 849 30.65 -28.91 44.50
N ARG A 850 31.33 -30.05 44.38
CA ARG A 850 31.43 -31.07 45.45
C ARG A 850 32.07 -30.49 46.71
N CYS A 851 31.64 -30.99 47.87
CA CYS A 851 32.11 -30.57 49.19
C CYS A 851 33.64 -30.69 49.31
N GLY A 852 34.32 -29.56 49.43
CA GLY A 852 35.76 -29.48 49.67
C GLY A 852 36.18 -29.65 51.13
N LEU A 853 35.23 -29.57 52.09
CA LEU A 853 35.50 -29.80 53.52
C LEU A 853 35.57 -31.29 53.86
N HIS A 854 34.77 -32.11 53.18
CA HIS A 854 34.60 -33.53 53.45
C HIS A 854 34.90 -34.34 52.18
N GLY A 855 36.16 -34.68 51.95
CA GLY A 855 36.60 -35.48 50.80
C GLY A 855 37.79 -36.36 51.17
N ASP A 856 38.21 -37.24 50.25
CA ASP A 856 39.30 -38.22 50.42
C ASP A 856 40.66 -37.65 50.90
N LEU A 857 40.82 -36.33 50.89
CA LEU A 857 42.02 -35.61 51.33
C LEU A 857 42.05 -35.28 52.84
N SER A 858 41.06 -35.70 53.64
CA SER A 858 41.03 -35.47 55.10
C SER A 858 41.96 -36.41 55.90
N SER A 859 43.23 -36.51 55.51
CA SER A 859 44.33 -37.04 56.32
C SER A 859 45.65 -36.45 55.79
N VAL A 860 46.58 -35.90 56.58
CA VAL A 860 46.93 -36.14 57.99
C VAL A 860 47.32 -34.82 58.67
N ILE A 861 46.87 -34.59 59.92
CA ILE A 861 47.53 -33.66 60.85
C ILE A 861 48.47 -34.48 61.74
N LEU A 862 49.78 -34.19 61.70
CA LEU A 862 50.73 -34.67 62.71
C LEU A 862 50.84 -33.65 63.86
N PRO A 863 51.02 -34.10 65.12
CA PRO A 863 51.00 -33.24 66.30
C PRO A 863 52.26 -32.38 66.46
N PRO A 864 52.22 -31.30 67.25
CA PRO A 864 53.32 -30.33 67.36
C PRO A 864 54.46 -30.84 68.27
N GLY A 865 55.73 -30.71 67.83
CA GLY A 865 56.89 -31.05 68.66
C GLY A 865 58.27 -30.73 68.05
N THR A 866 58.89 -29.66 68.58
CA THR A 866 60.34 -29.45 68.78
C THR A 866 61.38 -29.39 67.64
N GLU A 867 62.10 -28.25 67.66
CA GLU A 867 63.54 -28.04 67.38
C GLU A 867 64.08 -27.79 65.96
N GLY A 868 64.57 -26.54 65.77
CA GLY A 868 65.92 -26.29 65.22
C GLY A 868 66.00 -25.68 63.82
N GLY A 869 66.66 -24.51 63.67
CA GLY A 869 67.23 -24.10 62.37
C GLY A 869 66.91 -22.69 61.87
N GLU A 870 67.63 -21.72 62.42
CA GLU A 870 67.87 -20.37 61.91
C GLU A 870 68.25 -20.31 60.39
N GLN A 871 67.66 -19.42 59.57
CA GLN A 871 68.33 -18.26 58.92
C GLN A 871 67.61 -17.57 57.72
N LYS A 872 67.55 -16.23 57.83
CA LYS A 872 67.69 -15.15 56.81
C LYS A 872 66.91 -15.11 55.47
N GLU A 873 66.11 -14.05 55.37
CA GLU A 873 66.11 -13.00 54.32
C GLU A 873 66.45 -13.35 52.86
N THR A 874 65.53 -13.04 51.93
CA THR A 874 65.72 -11.94 50.96
C THR A 874 64.41 -11.54 50.27
N GLU A 875 64.31 -10.26 49.89
CA GLU A 875 63.19 -9.69 49.12
C GLU A 875 63.27 -10.09 47.63
N GLY A 876 62.12 -10.17 46.96
CA GLY A 876 62.07 -10.43 45.51
C GLY A 876 60.64 -10.45 44.96
N SER A 877 60.16 -9.31 44.48
CA SER A 877 58.82 -9.15 43.90
C SER A 877 58.78 -9.58 42.43
N VAL A 878 57.93 -10.56 42.08
CA VAL A 878 57.49 -10.81 40.70
C VAL A 878 56.00 -11.21 40.69
N GLU A 879 55.36 -10.87 39.58
CA GLU A 879 53.93 -10.85 39.25
C GLU A 879 53.09 -12.10 39.60
N ARG A 880 51.81 -11.86 39.92
CA ARG A 880 50.78 -12.91 39.98
C ARG A 880 50.29 -13.23 38.57
N GLU A 881 50.78 -14.32 37.98
CA GLU A 881 49.99 -15.07 37.01
C GLU A 881 48.98 -15.97 37.75
N SER A 882 47.69 -15.74 37.54
CA SER A 882 46.63 -16.61 38.07
C SER A 882 46.41 -17.81 37.14
N THR A 883 47.17 -18.88 37.34
CA THR A 883 46.91 -20.18 36.72
C THR A 883 45.61 -20.80 37.24
N SER A 884 44.96 -21.59 36.38
CA SER A 884 43.51 -21.79 36.42
C SER A 884 43.11 -23.24 36.73
N TRP A 885 42.40 -23.44 37.85
CA TRP A 885 42.15 -24.74 38.48
C TRP A 885 40.96 -25.52 37.87
N TRP A 886 41.02 -25.89 36.58
CA TRP A 886 39.86 -26.51 35.88
C TRP A 886 39.96 -28.01 35.60
N GLU A 887 41.08 -28.68 35.87
CA GLU A 887 41.26 -30.11 35.54
C GLU A 887 40.76 -31.04 36.66
N SER A 888 39.44 -31.27 36.73
CA SER A 888 38.82 -32.53 37.21
C SER A 888 37.28 -32.49 37.20
N TRP A 889 36.68 -33.05 36.16
CA TRP A 889 35.27 -33.48 36.16
C TRP A 889 35.19 -34.95 35.70
N PRO A 890 34.39 -35.83 36.33
CA PRO A 890 34.26 -37.21 35.88
C PRO A 890 33.47 -37.31 34.57
N SER A 891 33.95 -38.11 33.62
CA SER A 891 33.21 -38.46 32.41
C SER A 891 32.10 -39.48 32.74
N TRP A 892 30.87 -39.19 32.34
CA TRP A 892 29.80 -40.18 32.29
C TRP A 892 29.53 -40.56 30.82
N GLU A 893 29.99 -41.74 30.42
CA GLU A 893 29.56 -42.38 29.18
C GLU A 893 28.78 -43.66 29.50
N SER A 894 27.49 -43.65 29.21
CA SER A 894 26.61 -44.84 29.21
C SER A 894 25.41 -44.58 28.31
N ARG A 895 25.57 -44.80 27.00
CA ARG A 895 24.48 -44.72 26.02
C ARG A 895 23.84 -46.09 25.78
N PRO A 896 22.49 -46.20 25.78
CA PRO A 896 21.79 -47.17 24.95
C PRO A 896 21.79 -46.70 23.49
N THR A 897 22.03 -47.61 22.54
CA THR A 897 22.18 -47.29 21.12
C THR A 897 20.83 -47.14 20.40
N GLN A 898 20.60 -46.03 19.71
CA GLN A 898 19.59 -45.85 18.66
C GLN A 898 20.18 -44.98 17.52
N PRO A 899 19.75 -45.17 16.26
CA PRO A 899 20.48 -44.69 15.09
C PRO A 899 20.34 -43.19 14.84
N GLN A 900 21.39 -42.58 14.29
CA GLN A 900 21.44 -41.16 13.91
C GLN A 900 20.71 -40.91 12.57
N PRO A 901 19.82 -39.91 12.46
CA PRO A 901 19.52 -39.30 11.17
C PRO A 901 20.68 -38.41 10.72
N SER A 902 21.06 -38.50 9.45
CA SER A 902 22.19 -37.76 8.87
C SER A 902 21.94 -36.26 8.78
N ARG A 903 22.89 -35.43 9.25
CA ARG A 903 22.92 -33.99 8.97
C ARG A 903 23.19 -33.72 7.48
N PRO A 904 22.50 -32.78 6.81
CA PRO A 904 22.94 -32.23 5.54
C PRO A 904 24.04 -31.18 5.76
N SER A 905 25.13 -31.26 4.99
CA SER A 905 26.20 -30.27 4.98
C SER A 905 25.99 -29.23 3.87
N TRP A 906 25.98 -27.94 4.22
CA TRP A 906 25.94 -26.83 3.23
C TRP A 906 27.19 -25.93 3.31
N GLU A 907 28.40 -26.49 3.14
CA GLU A 907 29.60 -25.66 2.91
C GLU A 907 30.46 -26.20 1.76
N THR A 908 30.09 -25.87 0.51
CA THR A 908 31.02 -25.87 -0.63
C THR A 908 30.61 -24.83 -1.67
N LYS A 909 31.56 -24.00 -2.10
CA LYS A 909 31.41 -23.09 -3.26
C LYS A 909 31.37 -23.88 -4.57
N PRO A 910 30.70 -23.39 -5.62
CA PRO A 910 30.52 -24.14 -6.86
C PRO A 910 31.80 -24.22 -7.69
N THR A 911 32.06 -25.40 -8.24
CA THR A 911 32.85 -25.60 -9.47
C THR A 911 31.94 -26.20 -10.54
N GLN A 912 32.34 -26.04 -11.81
CA GLN A 912 31.45 -26.16 -12.97
C GLN A 912 31.30 -27.61 -13.47
N GLU A 913 30.25 -27.84 -14.28
CA GLU A 913 30.01 -29.01 -15.15
C GLU A 913 29.57 -30.35 -14.53
N SER A 914 28.25 -30.56 -14.49
CA SER A 914 27.57 -31.63 -15.25
C SER A 914 26.03 -31.54 -15.11
N ARG A 915 25.28 -31.87 -16.17
CA ARG A 915 23.81 -31.76 -16.22
C ARG A 915 23.20 -33.06 -16.78
N PRO A 916 22.30 -33.73 -16.03
CA PRO A 916 21.16 -34.42 -16.66
C PRO A 916 19.87 -34.29 -15.77
N PRO A 917 18.72 -34.92 -16.09
CA PRO A 917 17.82 -34.34 -17.07
C PRO A 917 16.33 -34.38 -16.68
N TRP A 918 15.69 -33.23 -16.44
CA TRP A 918 14.24 -33.06 -16.66
C TRP A 918 13.87 -31.57 -16.79
N GLU A 919 13.99 -31.01 -17.98
CA GLU A 919 13.28 -29.78 -18.34
C GLU A 919 12.88 -29.84 -19.81
N THR A 920 11.59 -29.93 -20.08
CA THR A 920 11.05 -29.59 -21.41
C THR A 920 9.89 -28.61 -21.23
N LYS A 921 10.13 -27.37 -21.64
CA LYS A 921 9.07 -26.36 -21.81
C LYS A 921 8.18 -26.76 -23.00
N PRO A 922 6.89 -26.44 -22.97
CA PRO A 922 6.10 -26.29 -24.20
C PRO A 922 5.97 -24.81 -24.57
N THR A 923 6.44 -24.46 -25.78
CA THR A 923 6.02 -23.25 -26.51
C THR A 923 4.84 -23.61 -27.43
N GLN A 924 4.12 -22.60 -27.93
CA GLN A 924 2.79 -22.74 -28.56
C GLN A 924 2.72 -23.45 -29.94
N GLU A 925 1.51 -23.96 -30.18
CA GLU A 925 0.79 -24.19 -31.46
C GLU A 925 1.25 -25.23 -32.51
N SER A 926 0.44 -26.28 -32.66
CA SER A 926 -0.13 -26.71 -33.95
C SER A 926 -1.36 -27.65 -33.78
N LYS A 927 -2.25 -27.68 -34.79
CA LYS A 927 -3.42 -28.57 -34.96
C LYS A 927 -3.43 -29.09 -36.41
N PRO A 928 -4.24 -30.10 -36.79
CA PRO A 928 -4.56 -31.40 -36.16
C PRO A 928 -4.24 -32.57 -37.15
N PRO A 929 -4.66 -33.84 -36.92
CA PRO A 929 -5.91 -34.28 -37.58
C PRO A 929 -6.76 -35.39 -36.90
N TRP A 930 -8.08 -35.15 -36.88
CA TRP A 930 -9.24 -36.07 -37.00
C TRP A 930 -9.67 -37.10 -35.92
N GLU A 931 -10.97 -37.42 -35.97
CA GLU A 931 -11.83 -38.12 -34.97
C GLU A 931 -11.70 -39.66 -35.00
N PRO A 932 -12.27 -40.38 -34.00
CA PRO A 932 -13.65 -40.87 -34.18
C PRO A 932 -14.63 -40.60 -33.01
N LYS A 933 -15.92 -40.88 -33.29
CA LYS A 933 -17.13 -40.57 -32.50
C LYS A 933 -17.60 -41.71 -31.56
N PRO A 934 -18.62 -41.51 -30.70
CA PRO A 934 -18.80 -42.26 -29.45
C PRO A 934 -19.80 -43.44 -29.51
N THR A 935 -19.86 -44.22 -28.43
CA THR A 935 -20.93 -45.18 -28.14
C THR A 935 -21.41 -45.10 -26.69
N GLN A 936 -22.72 -45.29 -26.51
CA GLN A 936 -23.44 -45.54 -25.24
C GLN A 936 -23.12 -46.97 -24.73
N GLU A 937 -23.60 -47.53 -23.61
CA GLU A 937 -24.68 -47.17 -22.67
C GLU A 937 -24.53 -48.02 -21.38
N SER A 938 -24.99 -47.55 -20.21
CA SER A 938 -25.66 -48.40 -19.20
C SER A 938 -26.24 -47.60 -18.02
N LYS A 939 -27.57 -47.63 -17.90
CA LYS A 939 -28.39 -47.39 -16.68
C LYS A 939 -28.84 -48.76 -16.11
N PRO A 940 -29.61 -48.87 -14.99
CA PRO A 940 -30.19 -47.86 -14.07
C PRO A 940 -29.41 -47.85 -12.72
N SER A 941 -29.88 -47.42 -11.54
CA SER A 941 -31.18 -46.97 -10.98
C SER A 941 -30.88 -46.06 -9.74
N TRP A 942 -31.79 -45.32 -9.09
CA TRP A 942 -33.25 -45.08 -9.20
C TRP A 942 -33.57 -43.63 -8.75
N GLU A 943 -34.83 -43.19 -8.83
CA GLU A 943 -35.30 -41.93 -8.23
C GLU A 943 -36.36 -42.18 -7.13
N THR A 944 -36.18 -41.60 -5.94
CA THR A 944 -37.27 -41.30 -4.99
C THR A 944 -36.99 -39.98 -4.28
N LYS A 945 -38.03 -39.14 -4.13
CA LYS A 945 -37.96 -37.79 -3.57
C LYS A 945 -37.49 -37.74 -2.10
N PRO A 946 -36.86 -36.64 -1.66
CA PRO A 946 -36.45 -36.48 -0.27
C PRO A 946 -37.65 -36.23 0.65
N THR A 947 -37.59 -36.77 1.87
CA THR A 947 -38.50 -36.43 2.96
C THR A 947 -37.69 -36.20 4.25
N GLN A 948 -37.97 -35.10 4.95
CA GLN A 948 -37.41 -34.70 6.25
C GLN A 948 -35.90 -34.39 6.31
N GLU A 949 -35.57 -33.11 6.20
CA GLU A 949 -34.36 -32.56 6.82
C GLU A 949 -34.64 -32.14 8.27
N SER A 950 -33.76 -32.54 9.17
CA SER A 950 -33.74 -32.11 10.58
C SER A 950 -33.14 -30.71 10.70
N LYS A 951 -33.87 -29.78 11.32
CA LYS A 951 -33.35 -28.42 11.60
C LYS A 951 -32.23 -28.43 12.66
N PRO A 952 -31.16 -27.63 12.50
CA PRO A 952 -30.25 -27.31 13.61
C PRO A 952 -30.92 -26.35 14.62
N PRO A 953 -30.48 -26.32 15.89
CA PRO A 953 -31.16 -25.57 16.94
C PRO A 953 -30.53 -24.18 17.18
N TRP A 954 -31.27 -23.10 16.89
CA TRP A 954 -31.48 -21.91 17.75
C TRP A 954 -31.97 -20.71 16.92
N GLU A 955 -33.27 -20.42 17.02
CA GLU A 955 -33.85 -19.10 16.72
C GLU A 955 -34.95 -18.83 17.77
N PRO A 956 -35.03 -17.62 18.35
CA PRO A 956 -36.09 -17.28 19.30
C PRO A 956 -37.42 -17.03 18.58
N LYS A 957 -38.51 -17.67 19.04
CA LYS A 957 -39.86 -17.46 18.48
C LYS A 957 -40.48 -16.14 18.93
N PRO A 958 -41.23 -15.43 18.06
CA PRO A 958 -42.07 -14.31 18.46
C PRO A 958 -43.37 -14.79 19.15
N THR A 959 -43.82 -14.02 20.14
CA THR A 959 -45.10 -14.26 20.86
C THR A 959 -46.26 -13.57 20.14
N GLN A 960 -47.47 -14.13 20.23
CA GLN A 960 -48.64 -13.69 19.46
C GLN A 960 -49.23 -12.34 19.90
N GLU A 961 -49.76 -11.60 18.94
CA GLU A 961 -50.59 -10.40 19.15
C GLU A 961 -52.00 -10.73 19.66
N SER A 962 -52.61 -9.80 20.40
CA SER A 962 -54.06 -9.76 20.60
C SER A 962 -54.63 -8.33 20.50
N LYS A 963 -55.14 -8.01 19.30
CA LYS A 963 -56.14 -6.99 18.89
C LYS A 963 -56.28 -5.65 19.66
N PRO A 964 -56.21 -4.49 18.96
CA PRO A 964 -56.72 -3.20 19.43
C PRO A 964 -58.19 -2.92 18.98
N PRO A 965 -58.91 -2.00 19.64
CA PRO A 965 -60.13 -1.37 19.12
C PRO A 965 -59.93 0.09 18.63
N TRP A 966 -60.68 0.43 17.56
CA TRP A 966 -60.89 1.72 16.86
C TRP A 966 -61.01 3.02 17.72
N GLU A 967 -60.34 4.15 17.40
CA GLU A 967 -60.66 5.27 16.43
C GLU A 967 -61.62 6.37 16.97
N PRO A 968 -61.71 7.65 16.45
CA PRO A 968 -61.07 8.27 15.25
C PRO A 968 -60.47 9.72 15.40
N LYS A 969 -60.04 10.28 14.24
CA LYS A 969 -59.48 11.59 13.76
C LYS A 969 -60.27 12.91 14.12
N PRO A 970 -59.98 14.18 13.65
CA PRO A 970 -59.03 14.68 12.60
C PRO A 970 -58.32 16.10 12.73
N THR A 971 -57.36 16.39 11.81
CA THR A 971 -56.95 17.73 11.22
C THR A 971 -56.35 18.85 12.13
N GLN A 972 -55.59 19.88 11.67
CA GLN A 972 -55.22 20.41 10.33
C GLN A 972 -53.86 21.19 10.31
N GLU A 973 -53.49 21.71 9.12
CA GLU A 973 -52.46 22.71 8.67
C GLU A 973 -51.93 23.79 9.69
N SER A 974 -50.82 24.54 9.50
CA SER A 974 -50.25 25.18 8.28
C SER A 974 -48.75 25.58 8.37
N LYS A 975 -48.15 26.12 7.28
CA LYS A 975 -46.77 26.66 7.19
C LYS A 975 -46.66 28.18 7.63
N PRO A 976 -45.64 29.01 7.25
CA PRO A 976 -44.70 29.62 8.23
C PRO A 976 -44.60 31.17 8.17
N SER A 977 -43.70 31.79 8.94
CA SER A 977 -43.30 33.20 8.75
C SER A 977 -41.83 33.49 9.13
N TRP A 978 -41.35 34.67 8.76
CA TRP A 978 -39.93 35.06 8.61
C TRP A 978 -39.60 36.39 9.31
N GLU A 979 -38.30 36.73 9.42
CA GLU A 979 -37.69 38.04 9.83
C GLU A 979 -38.01 38.55 11.27
N THR A 980 -37.26 39.47 11.93
CA THR A 980 -36.01 40.20 11.62
C THR A 980 -35.16 40.50 12.89
N ARG A 981 -33.89 40.87 12.66
CA ARG A 981 -32.86 41.56 13.49
C ARG A 981 -33.34 42.83 14.29
N PRO A 982 -32.49 43.55 15.09
CA PRO A 982 -31.26 43.20 15.85
C PRO A 982 -31.06 43.92 17.24
N ALA A 983 -29.90 43.65 17.89
CA ALA A 983 -28.98 44.61 18.54
C ALA A 983 -29.02 44.97 20.06
N GLN A 984 -27.79 45.14 20.59
CA GLN A 984 -27.27 46.04 21.64
C GLN A 984 -27.23 45.67 23.15
N GLN A 985 -25.98 45.48 23.62
CA GLN A 985 -25.26 46.15 24.74
C GLN A 985 -25.68 46.00 26.22
N GLY A 986 -24.65 45.95 27.08
CA GLY A 986 -24.71 46.24 28.53
C GLY A 986 -24.21 45.09 29.44
N THR A 987 -22.89 44.82 29.54
CA THR A 987 -21.90 45.39 30.50
C THR A 987 -22.09 45.07 32.00
N GLN A 988 -20.99 44.66 32.63
CA GLN A 988 -20.69 44.68 34.09
C GLN A 988 -21.45 43.69 35.00
N SER A 989 -20.91 43.21 36.13
CA SER A 989 -19.51 43.09 36.61
C SER A 989 -19.45 42.29 37.93
N GLY A 990 -18.30 41.64 38.21
CA GLY A 990 -17.75 41.54 39.58
C GLY A 990 -17.99 40.27 40.42
N GLY A 991 -16.93 39.86 41.13
CA GLY A 991 -16.96 39.05 42.36
C GLY A 991 -17.04 37.52 42.17
N SER A 992 -16.00 36.68 42.27
CA SER A 992 -14.85 36.52 43.20
C SER A 992 -15.12 35.62 44.43
N GLN A 993 -14.14 34.76 44.73
CA GLN A 993 -13.98 33.86 45.90
C GLN A 993 -14.83 32.56 45.87
N GLU A 994 -14.24 31.38 45.73
CA GLU A 994 -13.30 30.65 46.61
C GLU A 994 -13.99 29.91 47.77
N ASN A 995 -14.12 28.57 47.68
CA ASN A 995 -13.28 27.61 48.42
C ASN A 995 -13.90 26.19 48.50
N ASN A 996 -13.09 25.20 48.10
CA ASN A 996 -12.84 23.92 48.75
C ASN A 996 -13.88 23.35 49.74
N TRP A 997 -14.34 22.11 49.50
CA TRP A 997 -14.00 20.99 50.41
C TRP A 997 -14.13 19.59 49.78
N TRP A 998 -13.43 18.64 50.38
CA TRP A 998 -13.23 17.27 49.91
C TRP A 998 -14.23 16.27 50.52
N GLY A 999 -14.42 15.14 49.84
CA GLY A 999 -14.34 13.83 50.52
C GLY A 999 -15.52 12.88 50.39
N ARG A 1000 -15.47 11.98 49.40
CA ARG A 1000 -15.23 10.54 49.62
C ARG A 1000 -14.84 9.81 48.34
#